data_AF-A0A966DCG1-F1
#
_entry.id   AF-A0A966DCG1-F1
#
_cell.length_a   1.000
_cell.length_b   1.000
_cell.length_c   1.000
_cell.angle_alpha   90.00
_cell.angle_beta   90.00
_cell.angle_gamma   90.00
#
_symmetry.space_group_name_H-M   'P 1'
#
loop_
_entity.id
_entity.type
_entity.pdbx_description
1 polymer ?
#
loop_
_entity_poly.entity_id
_entity_poly.type
_entity_poly.pdbx_seq_one_letter_code
_entity_poly.pdbx_strand_id
1 'polypeptide(L)'
;MPKQTMKVSFNINYNTKWGQRLFIVGSISPLGKGLYTKALPMKFVENGQWTASIDIKKPEKFTYRYFIFGDDKQFISEWGGHREIALEANCDYLIDDTWRTNGVDKTFYSSAFTKGIIARKNVAKKNVLPKSDKILQFNLPAPRVSNELSIAIVGNCKELGNWNEGNAVVMNDKDFPTWTASINADKLPDVIEYKYILYNVKEKIAISWESGNNRSLNIKNTDSAFYIKNDEVFRYSIANWKCTGVAIPVFSLRTKNSFGIGEFSDLKLMVDWVKSTGQKIIQTLPINDTTRFHTNADSYPYSSITVMGLHPIYINPFEIGKINDGKKYKEFEELRNLYNKSTTVMYKEVAEAKWEYFRLIYKQEGAKVMASKEYAKFLKENKDWLYPYAAFCFLRDKNDTSSFRNWEQYSVYDKQSIENIFEDAETAEEANIHLYLQYNAHIQLLAASDYARQNGVVLKGDIPIGISPDSVEAWMEPELFNLDSQAGAPPDPFSETGQNWGFPTYNWDEMERDGYRWWKTRFKKMETYFQIYRIDHVLGFFRIWRMSGGDVQGLLGHFDPALPLDENEIRNSGMWFEFHRMVHPYIREYILQEKFGKNASFVKSQFLELVSPDVYRFKQIFNNQRKIEAYFKENKEELGLEDVLADQMYKDLLALHCEVLFIEDSKEKGKFHPRIGLHNTYSYKDLDWQTKNAINRLYDDFYYHRHNEFWKSQAMKKLPALLSATDMLVCAEDLGMIPECVPHVMKDLYMLSLEIERMPKDPKEEFVNMNNVPYLSVCTSSTHDMSPIRTWWNENRNLTQHYYNNVLGEWGSAPDNCEPWICEKIVNRHIYSPAMLVILPFQDWISINGKYRRTDANEERINIPSDSHHFWCYRMHLSIEDLLHCKDLNHKILDMSNNSGRNVKM
;
A
#
# COMPACT_ATOMS: atom_id res chain seq x y z
N MET A 1 -52.87 9.15 -20.10
CA MET A 1 -52.64 8.01 -19.17
C MET A 1 -51.14 7.90 -18.95
N PRO A 2 -50.63 7.74 -17.72
CA PRO A 2 -49.20 7.48 -17.52
C PRO A 2 -48.82 6.17 -18.24
N LYS A 3 -47.68 6.17 -18.94
CA LYS A 3 -47.13 4.95 -19.58
C LYS A 3 -47.03 3.83 -18.55
N GLN A 4 -47.48 2.63 -18.91
CA GLN A 4 -47.52 1.46 -18.03
C GLN A 4 -46.12 0.85 -17.82
N THR A 5 -45.21 1.10 -18.76
CA THR A 5 -43.79 0.74 -18.74
C THR A 5 -42.97 1.83 -19.44
N MET A 6 -41.76 2.10 -18.93
CA MET A 6 -40.77 2.97 -19.56
C MET A 6 -39.74 2.13 -20.30
N LYS A 7 -39.34 2.56 -21.49
CA LYS A 7 -38.26 1.91 -22.22
C LYS A 7 -36.93 2.62 -21.93
N VAL A 8 -35.92 1.87 -21.49
CA VAL A 8 -34.54 2.35 -21.35
C VAL A 8 -33.70 1.67 -22.41
N SER A 9 -33.12 2.47 -23.31
CA SER A 9 -32.25 1.98 -24.38
C SER A 9 -30.81 2.41 -24.13
N PHE A 10 -29.89 1.47 -24.23
CA PHE A 10 -28.46 1.65 -24.07
C PHE A 10 -27.81 1.59 -25.45
N ASN A 11 -26.99 2.58 -25.76
CA ASN A 11 -26.16 2.65 -26.95
C ASN A 11 -24.72 2.82 -26.51
N ILE A 12 -23.79 2.16 -27.19
CA ILE A 12 -22.35 2.32 -26.97
C ILE A 12 -21.59 2.09 -28.27
N ASN A 13 -20.57 2.89 -28.52
CA ASN A 13 -19.66 2.66 -29.64
C ASN A 13 -18.40 1.93 -29.15
N TYR A 14 -18.19 0.70 -29.61
CA TYR A 14 -17.04 -0.12 -29.27
C TYR A 14 -16.70 -1.12 -30.38
N ASN A 15 -15.43 -1.13 -30.81
CA ASN A 15 -14.92 -2.06 -31.81
C ASN A 15 -14.43 -3.36 -31.14
N THR A 16 -15.15 -4.46 -31.40
CA THR A 16 -14.79 -5.79 -30.90
C THR A 16 -13.83 -6.51 -31.86
N LYS A 17 -13.06 -7.48 -31.34
CA LYS A 17 -12.31 -8.43 -32.17
C LYS A 17 -13.21 -9.60 -32.57
N TRP A 18 -12.82 -10.34 -33.61
CA TRP A 18 -13.54 -11.55 -34.00
C TRP A 18 -13.64 -12.53 -32.82
N GLY A 19 -14.83 -13.11 -32.60
CA GLY A 19 -15.12 -14.00 -31.46
C GLY A 19 -15.51 -13.28 -30.15
N GLN A 20 -15.52 -11.95 -30.10
CA GLN A 20 -15.95 -11.18 -28.93
C GLN A 20 -17.40 -10.72 -29.03
N ARG A 21 -18.11 -10.72 -27.89
CA ARG A 21 -19.47 -10.18 -27.76
C ARG A 21 -19.58 -9.20 -26.59
N LEU A 22 -20.41 -8.18 -26.76
CA LEU A 22 -20.62 -7.13 -25.76
C LEU A 22 -21.91 -7.37 -24.95
N PHE A 23 -21.82 -7.16 -23.63
CA PHE A 23 -22.90 -7.40 -22.68
C PHE A 23 -23.04 -6.23 -21.69
N ILE A 24 -24.24 -6.12 -21.11
CA ILE A 24 -24.54 -5.22 -20.00
C ILE A 24 -24.98 -6.04 -18.79
N VAL A 25 -24.37 -5.78 -17.63
CA VAL A 25 -24.81 -6.32 -16.32
C VAL A 25 -25.16 -5.18 -15.38
N GLY A 26 -26.14 -5.38 -14.50
CA GLY A 26 -26.61 -4.33 -13.60
C GLY A 26 -27.41 -4.84 -12.40
N SER A 27 -27.74 -3.94 -11.47
CA SER A 27 -28.35 -4.28 -10.18
C SER A 27 -29.80 -4.78 -10.27
N ILE A 28 -30.50 -4.49 -11.37
CA ILE A 28 -31.91 -4.82 -11.59
C ILE A 28 -32.09 -6.14 -12.34
N SER A 29 -33.29 -6.71 -12.25
CA SER A 29 -33.62 -8.00 -12.86
C SER A 29 -33.41 -8.06 -14.37
N PRO A 30 -33.79 -7.05 -15.17
CA PRO A 30 -33.54 -7.05 -16.63
C PRO A 30 -32.06 -7.03 -17.00
N LEU A 31 -31.18 -6.65 -16.07
CA LEU A 31 -29.72 -6.60 -16.26
C LEU A 31 -28.98 -7.69 -15.46
N GLY A 32 -29.69 -8.72 -15.00
CA GLY A 32 -29.08 -9.91 -14.40
C GLY A 32 -28.83 -9.86 -12.88
N LYS A 33 -29.22 -8.78 -12.18
CA LYS A 33 -29.00 -8.59 -10.71
C LYS A 33 -27.53 -8.79 -10.28
N GLY A 34 -26.60 -8.25 -11.07
CA GLY A 34 -25.15 -8.35 -10.82
C GLY A 34 -24.52 -9.68 -11.23
N LEU A 35 -25.30 -10.66 -11.70
CA LEU A 35 -24.77 -11.94 -12.16
C LEU A 35 -24.40 -11.85 -13.65
N TYR A 36 -23.10 -11.94 -13.95
CA TYR A 36 -22.57 -11.92 -15.32
C TYR A 36 -23.16 -13.02 -16.21
N THR A 37 -23.48 -14.18 -15.63
CA THR A 37 -24.14 -15.30 -16.33
C THR A 37 -25.58 -14.99 -16.77
N LYS A 38 -26.19 -13.93 -16.22
CA LYS A 38 -27.53 -13.44 -16.57
C LYS A 38 -27.48 -12.04 -17.19
N ALA A 39 -26.31 -11.60 -17.65
CA ALA A 39 -26.15 -10.31 -18.30
C ALA A 39 -26.92 -10.22 -19.61
N LEU A 40 -27.33 -9.01 -19.97
CA LEU A 40 -28.07 -8.71 -21.19
C LEU A 40 -27.09 -8.62 -22.38
N PRO A 41 -27.19 -9.48 -23.41
CA PRO A 41 -26.38 -9.35 -24.62
C PRO A 41 -26.79 -8.13 -25.43
N MET A 42 -25.82 -7.40 -25.96
CA MET A 42 -26.05 -6.28 -26.87
C MET A 42 -26.08 -6.73 -28.33
N LYS A 43 -26.84 -6.00 -29.16
CA LYS A 43 -26.90 -6.21 -30.61
C LYS A 43 -25.98 -5.23 -31.31
N PHE A 44 -25.08 -5.74 -32.14
CA PHE A 44 -24.29 -4.92 -33.06
C PHE A 44 -25.20 -4.36 -34.17
N VAL A 45 -25.01 -3.09 -34.52
CA VAL A 45 -25.76 -2.41 -35.58
C VAL A 45 -24.83 -2.14 -36.77
N GLU A 46 -24.12 -1.01 -36.77
CA GLU A 46 -23.13 -0.64 -37.78
C GLU A 46 -22.04 0.25 -37.17
N ASN A 47 -20.87 0.36 -37.81
CA ASN A 47 -19.78 1.28 -37.43
C ASN A 47 -19.36 1.24 -35.95
N GLY A 48 -19.34 0.05 -35.33
CA GLY A 48 -18.96 -0.12 -33.93
C GLY A 48 -20.10 0.12 -32.93
N GLN A 49 -21.30 0.48 -33.38
CA GLN A 49 -22.42 0.77 -32.49
C GLN A 49 -23.13 -0.50 -32.01
N TRP A 50 -23.36 -0.57 -30.71
CA TRP A 50 -24.10 -1.64 -30.03
C TRP A 50 -25.32 -1.05 -29.34
N THR A 51 -26.42 -1.80 -29.32
CA THR A 51 -27.65 -1.39 -28.64
C THR A 51 -28.31 -2.51 -27.85
N ALA A 52 -28.97 -2.15 -26.75
CA ALA A 52 -29.84 -3.02 -25.97
C ALA A 52 -30.96 -2.20 -25.32
N SER A 53 -32.12 -2.81 -25.07
CA SER A 53 -33.24 -2.12 -24.39
C SER A 53 -33.85 -3.00 -23.32
N ILE A 54 -34.35 -2.36 -22.27
CA ILE A 54 -35.10 -2.98 -21.18
C ILE A 54 -36.37 -2.17 -20.89
N ASP A 55 -37.38 -2.84 -20.37
CA ASP A 55 -38.60 -2.22 -19.87
C ASP A 55 -38.58 -2.14 -18.33
N ILE A 56 -38.87 -0.96 -17.80
CA ILE A 56 -38.90 -0.68 -16.36
C ILE A 56 -40.30 -0.20 -15.97
N LYS A 57 -40.86 -0.77 -14.90
CA LYS A 57 -42.24 -0.49 -14.47
C LYS A 57 -42.40 0.82 -13.70
N LYS A 58 -41.37 1.24 -12.98
CA LYS A 58 -41.38 2.45 -12.14
C LYS A 58 -40.00 3.10 -12.14
N PRO A 59 -39.90 4.45 -12.09
CA PRO A 59 -38.62 5.11 -11.95
C PRO A 59 -37.87 4.58 -10.72
N GLU A 60 -36.67 4.06 -10.94
CA GLU A 60 -35.81 3.52 -9.90
C GLU A 60 -34.36 3.92 -10.15
N LYS A 61 -33.55 3.90 -9.09
CA LYS A 61 -32.11 4.04 -9.21
C LYS A 61 -31.53 2.64 -9.42
N PHE A 62 -30.69 2.48 -10.45
CA PHE A 62 -30.00 1.23 -10.68
C PHE A 62 -28.56 1.48 -11.14
N THR A 63 -27.78 0.41 -11.13
CA THR A 63 -26.40 0.43 -11.60
C THR A 63 -26.22 -0.53 -12.77
N TYR A 64 -25.28 -0.24 -13.66
CA TYR A 64 -24.99 -1.07 -14.82
C TYR A 64 -23.53 -0.93 -15.26
N ARG A 65 -23.05 -1.87 -16.09
CA ARG A 65 -21.67 -1.88 -16.58
C ARG A 65 -21.56 -2.70 -17.86
N TYR A 66 -20.66 -2.28 -18.75
CA TYR A 66 -20.33 -3.01 -19.97
C TYR A 66 -19.17 -3.99 -19.76
N PHE A 67 -19.24 -5.14 -20.42
CA PHE A 67 -18.12 -6.08 -20.51
C PHE A 67 -18.18 -6.89 -21.80
N ILE A 68 -17.04 -7.43 -22.16
CA ILE A 68 -16.82 -8.26 -23.33
C ILE A 68 -16.49 -9.67 -22.86
N PHE A 69 -17.06 -10.64 -23.55
CA PHE A 69 -16.73 -12.04 -23.39
C PHE A 69 -16.29 -12.61 -24.74
N GLY A 70 -15.09 -13.19 -24.78
CA GLY A 70 -14.52 -13.86 -25.94
C GLY A 70 -14.70 -15.37 -25.89
N ASP A 71 -14.77 -16.00 -27.07
CA ASP A 71 -14.82 -17.47 -27.21
C ASP A 71 -13.56 -18.17 -26.62
N ASP A 72 -12.45 -17.44 -26.50
CA ASP A 72 -11.21 -17.84 -25.82
C ASP A 72 -11.26 -17.72 -24.28
N LYS A 73 -12.46 -17.48 -23.72
CA LYS A 73 -12.70 -17.19 -22.31
C LYS A 73 -12.05 -15.90 -21.81
N GLN A 74 -11.60 -15.00 -22.69
CA GLN A 74 -11.19 -13.67 -22.27
C GLN A 74 -12.41 -12.87 -21.80
N PHE A 75 -12.29 -12.33 -20.59
CA PHE A 75 -13.27 -11.46 -19.98
C PHE A 75 -12.65 -10.07 -19.82
N ILE A 76 -13.24 -9.05 -20.44
CA ILE A 76 -12.75 -7.67 -20.38
C ILE A 76 -13.92 -6.79 -19.96
N SER A 77 -13.85 -6.18 -18.77
CA SER A 77 -14.85 -5.20 -18.33
C SER A 77 -14.37 -3.77 -18.60
N GLU A 78 -15.29 -2.85 -18.85
CA GLU A 78 -14.96 -1.43 -18.91
C GLU A 78 -14.40 -0.93 -17.58
N TRP A 79 -13.62 0.15 -17.61
CA TRP A 79 -13.01 0.69 -16.40
C TRP A 79 -14.02 1.37 -15.44
N GLY A 80 -13.68 1.41 -14.14
CA GLY A 80 -14.42 2.11 -13.08
C GLY A 80 -15.30 1.22 -12.20
N GLY A 81 -16.18 1.79 -11.38
CA GLY A 81 -17.27 1.06 -10.73
C GLY A 81 -18.43 0.82 -11.69
N HIS A 82 -19.53 0.24 -11.19
CA HIS A 82 -20.77 0.28 -11.96
C HIS A 82 -21.19 1.74 -12.19
N ARG A 83 -21.69 2.03 -13.39
CA ARG A 83 -22.38 3.30 -13.70
C ARG A 83 -23.64 3.35 -12.86
N GLU A 84 -23.93 4.50 -12.25
CA GLU A 84 -25.19 4.73 -11.56
C GLU A 84 -26.10 5.59 -12.43
N ILE A 85 -27.40 5.26 -12.44
CA ILE A 85 -28.42 6.07 -13.06
C ILE A 85 -29.63 6.16 -12.14
N ALA A 86 -30.18 7.37 -12.03
CA ALA A 86 -31.45 7.64 -11.37
C ALA A 86 -32.44 8.14 -12.42
N LEU A 87 -33.52 7.39 -12.63
CA LEU A 87 -34.59 7.80 -13.53
C LEU A 87 -35.45 8.86 -12.80
N GLU A 88 -35.36 10.12 -13.23
CA GLU A 88 -36.04 11.25 -12.58
C GLU A 88 -37.48 11.46 -13.07
N ALA A 89 -37.84 10.92 -14.24
CA ALA A 89 -39.13 11.10 -14.89
C ALA A 89 -39.71 9.77 -15.39
N ASN A 90 -41.04 9.70 -15.49
CA ASN A 90 -41.73 8.54 -16.05
C ASN A 90 -41.82 8.64 -17.58
N CYS A 91 -40.68 8.51 -18.25
CA CYS A 91 -40.55 8.63 -19.71
C CYS A 91 -39.54 7.64 -20.28
N ASP A 92 -39.41 7.60 -21.61
CA ASP A 92 -38.41 6.75 -22.26
C ASP A 92 -37.03 7.42 -22.21
N TYR A 93 -36.01 6.62 -21.93
CA TYR A 93 -34.61 7.04 -21.81
C TYR A 93 -33.78 6.44 -22.94
N LEU A 94 -32.92 7.26 -23.52
CA LEU A 94 -31.79 6.83 -24.34
C LEU A 94 -30.49 7.17 -23.61
N ILE A 95 -29.66 6.17 -23.37
CA ILE A 95 -28.36 6.30 -22.74
C ILE A 95 -27.32 5.99 -23.80
N ASP A 96 -26.55 6.99 -24.21
CA ASP A 96 -25.44 6.84 -25.16
C ASP A 96 -24.12 6.95 -24.39
N ASP A 97 -23.53 5.79 -24.15
CA ASP A 97 -22.30 5.61 -23.43
C ASP A 97 -21.09 5.59 -24.36
N THR A 98 -20.00 6.12 -23.84
CA THR A 98 -18.66 5.81 -24.36
C THR A 98 -18.04 4.75 -23.47
N TRP A 99 -17.36 3.77 -24.07
CA TRP A 99 -16.57 2.79 -23.31
C TRP A 99 -15.54 3.52 -22.46
N ARG A 100 -15.49 3.22 -21.15
CA ARG A 100 -14.47 3.78 -20.25
C ARG A 100 -13.15 3.08 -20.51
N THR A 101 -12.25 3.71 -21.26
CA THR A 101 -10.90 3.18 -21.47
C THR A 101 -10.02 3.36 -20.24
N ASN A 102 -8.98 2.53 -20.19
CA ASN A 102 -7.93 2.64 -19.20
C ASN A 102 -6.97 3.76 -19.62
N GLY A 103 -6.83 4.82 -18.80
CA GLY A 103 -5.92 5.94 -19.06
C GLY A 103 -5.27 6.50 -17.78
N VAL A 104 -4.18 7.27 -17.95
CA VAL A 104 -3.41 7.88 -16.83
C VAL A 104 -4.29 8.73 -15.92
N ASP A 105 -5.33 9.36 -16.47
CA ASP A 105 -6.27 10.16 -15.69
C ASP A 105 -7.04 9.36 -14.62
N LYS A 106 -7.00 8.01 -14.66
CA LYS A 106 -7.54 7.11 -13.64
C LYS A 106 -7.08 7.49 -12.23
N THR A 107 -5.82 7.86 -12.05
CA THR A 107 -5.29 8.17 -10.72
C THR A 107 -5.99 9.39 -10.11
N PHE A 108 -6.47 10.33 -10.92
CA PHE A 108 -7.17 11.54 -10.48
C PHE A 108 -8.60 11.31 -10.00
N TYR A 109 -9.17 10.13 -10.24
CA TYR A 109 -10.46 9.74 -9.66
C TYR A 109 -10.33 9.25 -8.22
N SER A 110 -9.11 8.96 -7.77
CA SER A 110 -8.87 8.51 -6.41
C SER A 110 -9.26 9.57 -5.37
N SER A 111 -9.54 9.12 -4.14
CA SER A 111 -9.85 9.97 -3.00
C SER A 111 -8.74 10.96 -2.68
N ALA A 112 -7.49 10.68 -3.09
CA ALA A 112 -6.36 11.61 -2.99
C ALA A 112 -6.66 12.94 -3.68
N PHE A 113 -7.36 12.89 -4.81
CA PHE A 113 -7.72 14.07 -5.58
C PHE A 113 -9.16 14.49 -5.28
N THR A 114 -10.12 13.56 -5.43
CA THR A 114 -11.55 13.90 -5.37
C THR A 114 -12.04 14.27 -3.98
N LYS A 115 -11.42 13.73 -2.91
CA LYS A 115 -11.72 14.02 -1.50
C LYS A 115 -10.61 14.81 -0.80
N GLY A 116 -9.45 14.99 -1.44
CA GLY A 116 -8.27 15.64 -0.87
C GLY A 116 -7.79 16.88 -1.64
N ILE A 117 -6.76 16.71 -2.45
CA ILE A 117 -5.97 17.80 -3.08
C ILE A 117 -6.83 18.80 -3.86
N ILE A 118 -7.85 18.31 -4.58
CA ILE A 118 -8.77 19.13 -5.40
C ILE A 118 -10.22 18.93 -4.99
N ALA A 119 -10.46 18.56 -3.73
CA ALA A 119 -11.80 18.36 -3.20
C ALA A 119 -12.66 19.60 -3.40
N ARG A 120 -13.88 19.40 -3.91
CA ARG A 120 -14.84 20.50 -4.11
C ARG A 120 -15.58 20.83 -2.83
N LYS A 121 -15.45 22.09 -2.38
CA LYS A 121 -16.02 22.53 -1.09
C LYS A 121 -17.52 22.80 -1.13
N ASN A 122 -18.04 23.23 -2.29
CA ASN A 122 -19.42 23.69 -2.46
C ASN A 122 -20.05 23.10 -3.72
N VAL A 123 -20.21 21.78 -3.75
CA VAL A 123 -20.89 21.11 -4.88
C VAL A 123 -22.36 21.48 -4.97
N ALA A 124 -22.90 21.52 -6.18
CA ALA A 124 -24.32 21.75 -6.43
C ALA A 124 -25.20 20.71 -5.72
N LYS A 125 -26.34 21.14 -5.16
CA LYS A 125 -27.25 20.24 -4.43
C LYS A 125 -28.16 19.41 -5.34
N LYS A 126 -28.46 19.89 -6.54
CA LYS A 126 -29.35 19.25 -7.51
C LYS A 126 -28.94 19.60 -8.94
N ASN A 127 -29.23 18.69 -9.87
CA ASN A 127 -29.15 18.96 -11.30
C ASN A 127 -30.25 19.97 -11.68
N VAL A 128 -29.95 20.83 -12.64
CA VAL A 128 -30.92 21.79 -13.19
C VAL A 128 -31.46 21.24 -14.50
N LEU A 129 -32.75 20.92 -14.52
CA LEU A 129 -33.44 20.46 -15.71
C LEU A 129 -34.16 21.62 -16.41
N PRO A 130 -34.09 21.70 -17.76
CA PRO A 130 -34.88 22.64 -18.53
C PRO A 130 -36.37 22.24 -18.53
N LYS A 131 -37.27 23.23 -18.64
CA LYS A 131 -38.69 22.97 -18.90
C LYS A 131 -38.86 22.65 -20.40
N SER A 132 -38.94 21.36 -20.74
CA SER A 132 -39.03 20.86 -22.11
C SER A 132 -39.56 19.43 -22.13
N ASP A 133 -40.17 19.04 -23.25
CA ASP A 133 -40.67 17.67 -23.45
C ASP A 133 -39.55 16.70 -23.85
N LYS A 134 -38.46 17.22 -24.44
CA LYS A 134 -37.24 16.47 -24.75
C LYS A 134 -36.01 17.09 -24.11
N ILE A 135 -35.30 16.31 -23.29
CA ILE A 135 -34.10 16.76 -22.59
C ILE A 135 -32.87 16.03 -23.14
N LEU A 136 -31.82 16.78 -23.47
CA LEU A 136 -30.48 16.25 -23.71
C LEU A 136 -29.59 16.58 -22.52
N GLN A 137 -29.08 15.56 -21.85
CA GLN A 137 -28.15 15.68 -20.73
C GLN A 137 -26.76 15.20 -21.14
N PHE A 138 -25.76 16.04 -20.92
CA PHE A 138 -24.35 15.71 -21.05
C PHE A 138 -23.77 15.39 -19.69
N ASN A 139 -23.07 14.27 -19.61
CA ASN A 139 -22.25 13.89 -18.46
C ASN A 139 -20.79 13.76 -18.91
N LEU A 140 -19.90 14.44 -18.21
CA LEU A 140 -18.46 14.38 -18.47
C LEU A 140 -17.67 14.13 -17.17
N PRO A 141 -17.00 12.99 -17.04
CA PRO A 141 -15.99 12.77 -16.04
C PRO A 141 -14.78 13.71 -16.25
N ALA A 142 -14.52 14.60 -15.29
CA ALA A 142 -13.38 15.53 -15.32
C ALA A 142 -12.92 15.87 -13.89
N PRO A 143 -12.02 15.05 -13.30
CA PRO A 143 -11.58 15.25 -11.92
C PRO A 143 -10.64 16.45 -11.78
N ARG A 144 -9.79 16.75 -12.78
CA ARG A 144 -8.76 17.80 -12.71
C ARG A 144 -9.36 19.18 -12.98
N VAL A 145 -10.20 19.64 -12.06
CA VAL A 145 -10.84 20.96 -12.12
C VAL A 145 -10.78 21.60 -10.74
N SER A 146 -9.94 22.62 -10.60
CA SER A 146 -9.82 23.42 -9.38
C SER A 146 -11.14 24.07 -8.93
N ASN A 147 -11.21 24.43 -7.65
CA ASN A 147 -12.41 24.99 -7.01
C ASN A 147 -12.88 26.30 -7.65
N GLU A 148 -11.97 27.04 -8.28
CA GLU A 148 -12.22 28.31 -8.94
C GLU A 148 -12.82 28.16 -10.35
N LEU A 149 -12.70 26.98 -10.95
CA LEU A 149 -13.10 26.69 -12.32
C LEU A 149 -14.30 25.73 -12.38
N SER A 150 -14.92 25.69 -13.55
CA SER A 150 -15.99 24.76 -13.92
C SER A 150 -15.74 24.17 -15.30
N ILE A 151 -16.46 23.10 -15.65
CA ILE A 151 -16.58 22.68 -17.05
C ILE A 151 -17.78 23.37 -17.67
N ALA A 152 -17.66 23.81 -18.93
CA ALA A 152 -18.77 24.30 -19.72
C ALA A 152 -18.76 23.70 -21.13
N ILE A 153 -19.88 23.81 -21.83
CA ILE A 153 -20.08 23.29 -23.19
C ILE A 153 -20.31 24.47 -24.14
N VAL A 154 -19.62 24.44 -25.28
CA VAL A 154 -19.87 25.33 -26.42
C VAL A 154 -20.05 24.50 -27.70
N GLY A 155 -20.83 24.98 -28.65
CA GLY A 155 -21.13 24.22 -29.86
C GLY A 155 -21.77 25.04 -30.97
N ASN A 156 -22.11 24.37 -32.06
CA ASN A 156 -22.54 24.99 -33.32
C ASN A 156 -23.98 25.54 -33.35
N CYS A 157 -24.75 25.41 -32.28
CA CYS A 157 -26.13 25.89 -32.20
C CYS A 157 -26.34 26.90 -31.06
N LYS A 158 -27.49 27.58 -31.08
CA LYS A 158 -27.85 28.62 -30.11
C LYS A 158 -27.90 28.11 -28.68
N GLU A 159 -28.44 26.92 -28.48
CA GLU A 159 -28.56 26.24 -27.19
C GLU A 159 -27.20 25.87 -26.60
N LEU A 160 -26.16 25.80 -27.43
CA LEU A 160 -24.75 25.59 -27.07
C LEU A 160 -23.88 26.85 -27.29
N GLY A 161 -24.51 28.02 -27.45
CA GLY A 161 -23.80 29.30 -27.49
C GLY A 161 -23.14 29.69 -28.82
N ASN A 162 -23.34 28.96 -29.92
CA ASN A 162 -22.76 29.25 -31.25
C ASN A 162 -21.24 29.49 -31.22
N TRP A 163 -20.49 28.61 -30.57
CA TRP A 163 -19.04 28.70 -30.35
C TRP A 163 -18.56 29.97 -29.62
N ASN A 164 -19.47 30.69 -28.97
CA ASN A 164 -19.15 31.85 -28.14
C ASN A 164 -19.12 31.46 -26.65
N GLU A 165 -17.93 31.55 -26.03
CA GLU A 165 -17.71 31.21 -24.63
C GLU A 165 -18.53 32.04 -23.64
N GLY A 166 -18.89 33.29 -23.97
CA GLY A 166 -19.76 34.12 -23.14
C GLY A 166 -21.19 33.58 -23.00
N ASN A 167 -21.58 32.66 -23.88
CA ASN A 167 -22.86 31.95 -23.88
C ASN A 167 -22.70 30.45 -23.60
N ALA A 168 -21.57 30.02 -23.04
CA ALA A 168 -21.32 28.62 -22.74
C ALA A 168 -22.32 28.05 -21.74
N VAL A 169 -22.69 26.79 -21.93
CA VAL A 169 -23.55 26.04 -20.99
C VAL A 169 -22.68 25.53 -19.86
N VAL A 170 -22.72 26.20 -18.71
CA VAL A 170 -21.96 25.80 -17.52
C VAL A 170 -22.52 24.50 -16.96
N MET A 171 -21.65 23.51 -16.76
CA MET A 171 -21.99 22.23 -16.14
C MET A 171 -21.97 22.34 -14.62
N ASN A 172 -22.79 21.53 -13.96
CA ASN A 172 -22.86 21.43 -12.51
C ASN A 172 -21.98 20.28 -12.00
N ASP A 173 -21.55 20.38 -10.75
CA ASP A 173 -20.61 19.49 -10.08
C ASP A 173 -21.27 18.65 -8.96
N LYS A 174 -22.59 18.47 -8.99
CA LYS A 174 -23.33 17.71 -7.97
C LYS A 174 -22.72 16.32 -7.72
N ASP A 175 -22.41 15.64 -8.83
CA ASP A 175 -21.91 14.27 -8.84
C ASP A 175 -20.39 14.25 -9.15
N PHE A 176 -19.65 15.29 -8.72
CA PHE A 176 -18.20 15.42 -8.92
C PHE A 176 -17.47 14.11 -8.52
N PRO A 177 -16.55 13.58 -9.35
CA PRO A 177 -15.88 14.21 -10.48
C PRO A 177 -16.63 14.20 -11.82
N THR A 178 -17.90 13.81 -11.84
CA THR A 178 -18.75 13.90 -13.04
C THR A 178 -19.45 15.25 -13.10
N TRP A 179 -19.29 15.93 -14.23
CA TRP A 179 -19.95 17.20 -14.52
C TRP A 179 -21.19 16.94 -15.36
N THR A 180 -22.29 17.64 -15.05
CA THR A 180 -23.58 17.42 -15.69
C THR A 180 -24.20 18.72 -16.20
N ALA A 181 -24.70 18.73 -17.44
CA ALA A 181 -25.53 19.82 -17.97
C ALA A 181 -26.70 19.27 -18.77
N SER A 182 -27.88 19.86 -18.59
CA SER A 182 -29.09 19.47 -19.32
C SER A 182 -29.63 20.64 -20.11
N ILE A 183 -29.93 20.41 -21.40
CA ILE A 183 -30.45 21.42 -22.33
C ILE A 183 -31.75 20.95 -22.98
N ASN A 184 -32.51 21.92 -23.50
CA ASN A 184 -33.74 21.66 -24.23
C ASN A 184 -33.37 21.07 -25.62
N ALA A 185 -33.83 19.84 -25.88
CA ALA A 185 -33.54 19.14 -27.12
C ALA A 185 -34.55 19.43 -28.25
N ASP A 186 -35.71 20.04 -27.95
CA ASP A 186 -36.75 20.38 -28.93
C ASP A 186 -36.27 21.39 -29.99
N LYS A 187 -35.19 22.13 -29.70
CA LYS A 187 -34.66 23.21 -30.54
C LYS A 187 -33.33 22.87 -31.20
N LEU A 188 -32.82 21.66 -30.99
CA LEU A 188 -31.52 21.27 -31.52
C LEU A 188 -31.64 20.85 -32.99
N PRO A 189 -30.62 21.15 -33.82
CA PRO A 189 -30.53 20.59 -35.16
C PRO A 189 -30.31 19.07 -35.11
N ASP A 190 -30.54 18.40 -36.24
CA ASP A 190 -30.34 16.95 -36.40
C ASP A 190 -28.95 16.48 -35.97
N VAL A 191 -27.92 17.28 -36.22
CA VAL A 191 -26.54 17.01 -35.82
C VAL A 191 -25.99 18.22 -35.11
N ILE A 192 -25.49 18.01 -33.90
CA ILE A 192 -24.76 19.03 -33.13
C ILE A 192 -23.28 18.72 -33.12
N GLU A 193 -22.48 19.77 -33.14
CA GLU A 193 -21.05 19.71 -32.85
C GLU A 193 -20.75 20.53 -31.59
N TYR A 194 -19.91 20.01 -30.71
CA TYR A 194 -19.61 20.64 -29.44
C TYR A 194 -18.19 20.35 -28.96
N LYS A 195 -17.75 21.20 -28.02
CA LYS A 195 -16.54 21.00 -27.22
C LYS A 195 -16.80 21.34 -25.77
N TYR A 196 -16.08 20.64 -24.91
CA TYR A 196 -15.93 21.04 -23.51
C TYR A 196 -14.82 22.08 -23.35
N ILE A 197 -15.04 23.02 -22.44
CA ILE A 197 -14.07 24.06 -22.07
C ILE A 197 -13.89 24.09 -20.55
N LEU A 198 -12.66 24.35 -20.12
CA LEU A 198 -12.35 24.72 -18.74
C LEU A 198 -12.66 26.21 -18.58
N TYR A 199 -13.60 26.55 -17.71
CA TYR A 199 -14.29 27.84 -17.74
C TYR A 199 -14.22 28.57 -16.40
N ASN A 200 -13.85 29.85 -16.46
CA ASN A 200 -13.96 30.74 -15.31
C ASN A 200 -15.37 31.35 -15.30
N VAL A 201 -16.21 30.87 -14.38
CA VAL A 201 -17.62 31.30 -14.29
C VAL A 201 -17.76 32.78 -13.92
N LYS A 202 -16.80 33.35 -13.17
CA LYS A 202 -16.85 34.76 -12.74
C LYS A 202 -16.50 35.70 -13.88
N GLU A 203 -15.44 35.39 -14.61
CA GLU A 203 -14.94 36.22 -15.72
C GLU A 203 -15.67 35.94 -17.03
N LYS A 204 -16.38 34.81 -17.11
CA LYS A 204 -17.08 34.31 -18.30
C LYS A 204 -16.16 34.08 -19.50
N ILE A 205 -14.97 33.54 -19.24
CA ILE A 205 -13.95 33.24 -20.26
C ILE A 205 -13.52 31.78 -20.18
N ALA A 206 -13.16 31.19 -21.33
CA ALA A 206 -12.51 29.89 -21.34
C ALA A 206 -11.04 30.05 -20.96
N ILE A 207 -10.59 29.27 -19.98
CA ILE A 207 -9.17 29.13 -19.64
C ILE A 207 -8.47 28.19 -20.62
N SER A 208 -9.16 27.13 -21.04
CA SER A 208 -8.68 26.23 -22.08
C SER A 208 -9.84 25.49 -22.74
N TRP A 209 -9.64 25.09 -23.99
CA TRP A 209 -10.56 24.26 -24.76
C TRP A 209 -10.04 22.83 -24.79
N GLU A 210 -10.94 21.85 -24.82
CA GLU A 210 -10.53 20.47 -24.99
C GLU A 210 -9.81 20.25 -26.35
N SER A 211 -8.80 19.38 -26.33
CA SER A 211 -7.97 19.07 -27.49
C SER A 211 -8.67 18.13 -28.49
N GLY A 212 -8.13 18.06 -29.71
CA GLY A 212 -8.66 17.23 -30.80
C GLY A 212 -9.85 17.86 -31.54
N ASN A 213 -10.48 17.04 -32.39
CA ASN A 213 -11.63 17.45 -33.21
C ASN A 213 -12.89 17.68 -32.36
N ASN A 214 -13.83 18.46 -32.90
CA ASN A 214 -15.17 18.64 -32.33
C ASN A 214 -15.82 17.27 -32.06
N ARG A 215 -16.52 17.15 -30.94
CA ARG A 215 -17.43 16.03 -30.70
C ARG A 215 -18.67 16.26 -31.55
N SER A 216 -19.27 15.17 -32.03
CA SER A 216 -20.48 15.23 -32.85
C SER A 216 -21.53 14.25 -32.30
N LEU A 217 -22.78 14.68 -32.29
CA LEU A 217 -23.92 13.88 -31.84
C LEU A 217 -25.07 14.01 -32.84
N ASN A 218 -25.61 12.87 -33.26
CA ASN A 218 -26.78 12.81 -34.14
C ASN A 218 -28.06 12.58 -33.29
N ILE A 219 -28.99 13.52 -33.38
CA ILE A 219 -30.24 13.59 -32.60
C ILE A 219 -31.45 13.19 -33.47
N LYS A 220 -31.27 13.06 -34.79
CA LYS A 220 -32.32 12.98 -35.83
C LYS A 220 -33.40 11.89 -35.63
N ASN A 221 -33.15 10.88 -34.79
CA ASN A 221 -34.05 9.73 -34.57
C ASN A 221 -34.27 9.37 -33.10
N THR A 222 -34.14 10.31 -32.16
CA THR A 222 -34.39 10.02 -30.74
C THR A 222 -35.85 10.32 -30.37
N ASP A 223 -36.69 9.28 -30.40
CA ASP A 223 -38.07 9.33 -29.89
C ASP A 223 -38.14 9.39 -28.35
N SER A 224 -37.01 9.11 -27.68
CA SER A 224 -36.89 9.20 -26.22
C SER A 224 -37.03 10.64 -25.74
N ALA A 225 -37.82 10.82 -24.68
CA ALA A 225 -38.00 12.12 -24.03
C ALA A 225 -36.76 12.55 -23.24
N PHE A 226 -35.89 11.60 -22.86
CA PHE A 226 -34.67 11.89 -22.12
C PHE A 226 -33.47 11.21 -22.78
N TYR A 227 -32.56 12.00 -23.35
CA TYR A 227 -31.33 11.55 -23.96
C TYR A 227 -30.15 11.89 -23.04
N ILE A 228 -29.44 10.89 -22.53
CA ILE A 228 -28.22 11.02 -21.74
C ILE A 228 -27.01 10.68 -22.63
N LYS A 229 -26.12 11.63 -22.83
CA LYS A 229 -24.81 11.45 -23.45
C LYS A 229 -23.73 11.37 -22.38
N ASN A 230 -23.13 10.19 -22.22
CA ASN A 230 -21.99 9.97 -21.34
C ASN A 230 -20.70 9.99 -22.16
N ASP A 231 -20.05 11.15 -22.20
CA ASP A 231 -18.73 11.31 -22.80
C ASP A 231 -17.65 10.73 -21.87
N GLU A 232 -16.54 10.27 -22.46
CA GLU A 232 -15.52 9.50 -21.73
C GLU A 232 -14.74 10.33 -20.68
N VAL A 233 -13.91 11.27 -21.15
CA VAL A 233 -13.11 12.18 -20.31
C VAL A 233 -12.92 13.52 -21.01
N PHE A 234 -12.63 14.57 -20.24
CA PHE A 234 -12.15 15.85 -20.78
C PHE A 234 -10.78 15.65 -21.45
N ARG A 235 -10.61 16.12 -22.69
CA ARG A 235 -9.34 16.00 -23.41
C ARG A 235 -8.41 17.16 -23.04
N TYR A 236 -7.69 17.01 -21.94
CA TYR A 236 -6.78 18.05 -21.43
C TYR A 236 -5.69 18.43 -22.44
N SER A 237 -5.40 19.73 -22.55
CA SER A 237 -4.27 20.28 -23.31
C SER A 237 -3.08 20.66 -22.43
N ILE A 238 -3.14 20.32 -21.14
CA ILE A 238 -2.19 20.73 -20.10
C ILE A 238 -1.25 19.58 -19.74
N ALA A 239 -0.06 19.93 -19.25
CA ALA A 239 0.95 18.97 -18.82
C ALA A 239 0.44 18.04 -17.69
N ASN A 240 1.13 16.92 -17.53
CA ASN A 240 0.90 15.99 -16.43
C ASN A 240 1.12 16.68 -15.07
N TRP A 241 0.20 16.47 -14.13
CA TRP A 241 0.31 17.07 -12.80
C TRP A 241 1.36 16.34 -11.94
N LYS A 242 2.08 17.10 -11.13
CA LYS A 242 3.11 16.58 -10.23
C LYS A 242 3.03 17.29 -8.88
N CYS A 243 3.42 16.63 -7.80
CA CYS A 243 3.58 17.29 -6.50
C CYS A 243 4.77 16.77 -5.70
N THR A 244 5.02 17.44 -4.58
CA THR A 244 5.96 17.04 -3.52
C THR A 244 5.23 16.64 -2.23
N GLY A 245 5.90 15.84 -1.41
CA GLY A 245 5.47 15.46 -0.07
C GLY A 245 6.63 15.11 0.85
N VAL A 246 6.28 14.82 2.09
CA VAL A 246 7.21 14.46 3.16
C VAL A 246 6.86 13.09 3.73
N ALA A 247 7.86 12.24 3.94
CA ALA A 247 7.75 11.01 4.70
C ALA A 247 8.28 11.22 6.12
N ILE A 248 7.44 10.98 7.11
CA ILE A 248 7.78 11.06 8.54
C ILE A 248 6.87 10.13 9.35
N PRO A 249 7.40 9.24 10.22
CA PRO A 249 6.58 8.42 11.09
C PRO A 249 5.83 9.28 12.12
N VAL A 250 4.62 8.85 12.54
CA VAL A 250 3.86 9.59 13.56
C VAL A 250 4.65 9.66 14.87
N PHE A 251 5.31 8.59 15.29
CA PHE A 251 6.09 8.57 16.53
C PHE A 251 7.21 9.61 16.56
N SER A 252 7.72 10.02 15.39
CA SER A 252 8.82 10.96 15.26
C SER A 252 8.40 12.42 15.38
N LEU A 253 7.10 12.73 15.23
CA LEU A 253 6.62 14.10 15.30
C LEU A 253 6.91 14.70 16.68
N ARG A 254 7.14 16.02 16.69
CA ARG A 254 7.37 16.77 17.92
C ARG A 254 6.64 18.10 17.86
N THR A 255 5.71 18.30 18.77
CA THR A 255 5.16 19.63 19.08
C THR A 255 5.63 20.06 20.46
N LYS A 256 5.38 21.30 20.84
CA LYS A 256 5.68 21.78 22.20
C LYS A 256 4.84 21.07 23.26
N ASN A 257 3.75 20.42 22.85
CA ASN A 257 2.78 19.77 23.72
C ASN A 257 2.74 18.23 23.61
N SER A 258 3.58 17.61 22.77
CA SER A 258 3.65 16.14 22.66
C SER A 258 4.09 15.48 23.98
N PHE A 259 3.56 14.31 24.29
CA PHE A 259 3.98 13.49 25.44
C PHE A 259 5.21 12.63 25.14
N GLY A 260 6.30 13.23 24.67
CA GLY A 260 7.56 12.51 24.42
C GLY A 260 7.61 11.63 23.16
N ILE A 261 6.48 11.44 22.50
CA ILE A 261 6.30 10.77 21.21
C ILE A 261 5.28 11.57 20.40
N GLY A 262 5.37 11.53 19.07
CA GLY A 262 4.38 12.19 18.23
C GLY A 262 3.00 11.53 18.30
N GLU A 263 1.95 12.36 18.27
CA GLU A 263 0.55 11.98 18.49
C GLU A 263 -0.32 12.29 17.27
N PHE A 264 -1.50 11.68 17.15
CA PHE A 264 -2.41 11.97 16.03
C PHE A 264 -2.82 13.45 15.98
N SER A 265 -2.93 14.12 17.13
CA SER A 265 -3.20 15.56 17.21
C SER A 265 -2.08 16.41 16.57
N ASP A 266 -0.83 15.95 16.64
CA ASP A 266 0.35 16.68 16.13
C ASP A 266 0.37 16.77 14.60
N LEU A 267 -0.29 15.83 13.91
CA LEU A 267 -0.42 15.84 12.45
C LEU A 267 -1.04 17.12 11.91
N LYS A 268 -1.91 17.81 12.67
CA LYS A 268 -2.52 19.07 12.25
C LYS A 268 -1.47 20.17 12.03
N LEU A 269 -0.51 20.30 12.94
CA LEU A 269 0.60 21.25 12.76
C LEU A 269 1.54 20.81 11.63
N MET A 270 1.72 19.50 11.43
CA MET A 270 2.49 19.00 10.30
C MET A 270 1.83 19.35 8.95
N VAL A 271 0.49 19.30 8.88
CA VAL A 271 -0.29 19.78 7.73
C VAL A 271 -0.02 21.26 7.45
N ASP A 272 0.06 22.09 8.50
CA ASP A 272 0.35 23.52 8.34
C ASP A 272 1.75 23.74 7.73
N TRP A 273 2.76 22.96 8.15
CA TRP A 273 4.10 23.05 7.58
C TRP A 273 4.15 22.59 6.12
N VAL A 274 3.53 21.44 5.81
CA VAL A 274 3.41 20.91 4.44
C VAL A 274 2.74 21.93 3.52
N LYS A 275 1.65 22.55 3.98
CA LYS A 275 0.96 23.62 3.25
C LYS A 275 1.86 24.84 3.04
N SER A 276 2.60 25.26 4.07
CA SER A 276 3.48 26.43 4.01
C SER A 276 4.65 26.27 3.02
N THR A 277 5.03 25.03 2.72
CA THR A 277 6.13 24.69 1.81
C THR A 277 5.66 24.27 0.42
N GLY A 278 4.36 24.37 0.12
CA GLY A 278 3.78 24.05 -1.19
C GLY A 278 3.57 22.55 -1.44
N GLN A 279 3.99 21.69 -0.51
CA GLN A 279 3.81 20.25 -0.56
C GLN A 279 2.33 19.85 -0.39
N LYS A 280 1.98 18.60 -0.74
CA LYS A 280 0.59 18.10 -0.72
C LYS A 280 0.40 16.79 0.05
N ILE A 281 1.47 16.10 0.45
CA ILE A 281 1.38 14.74 0.99
C ILE A 281 2.19 14.62 2.28
N ILE A 282 1.60 14.00 3.30
CA ILE A 282 2.30 13.46 4.47
C ILE A 282 2.22 11.94 4.40
N GLN A 283 3.36 11.27 4.31
CA GLN A 283 3.46 9.82 4.39
C GLN A 283 3.87 9.40 5.79
N THR A 284 3.12 8.48 6.39
CA THR A 284 3.43 7.86 7.67
C THR A 284 3.83 6.39 7.48
N LEU A 285 4.48 5.82 8.49
CA LEU A 285 4.62 4.36 8.64
C LEU A 285 3.28 3.75 9.13
N PRO A 286 3.19 2.41 9.26
CA PRO A 286 2.03 1.79 9.88
C PRO A 286 1.76 2.36 11.28
N ILE A 287 0.47 2.52 11.60
CA ILE A 287 0.01 3.14 12.86
C ILE A 287 -0.81 2.15 13.71
N ASN A 288 -0.70 0.87 13.38
CA ASN A 288 -1.43 -0.20 14.03
C ASN A 288 -0.80 -0.56 15.38
N ASP A 289 -1.60 -1.15 16.26
CA ASP A 289 -1.14 -1.56 17.59
C ASP A 289 -0.10 -2.69 17.48
N THR A 290 1.04 -2.50 18.12
CA THR A 290 2.20 -3.40 18.13
C THR A 290 2.54 -3.91 19.53
N THR A 291 1.73 -3.58 20.55
CA THR A 291 2.02 -3.95 21.95
C THR A 291 1.94 -5.46 22.17
N ARG A 292 3.09 -6.13 22.24
CA ARG A 292 3.24 -7.57 22.51
C ARG A 292 3.94 -7.86 23.81
N PHE A 293 4.97 -7.08 24.13
CA PHE A 293 5.91 -7.35 25.23
C PHE A 293 5.90 -6.29 26.32
N HIS A 294 5.25 -5.14 26.09
CA HIS A 294 5.37 -3.94 26.92
C HIS A 294 6.82 -3.45 27.04
N THR A 295 7.57 -3.53 25.94
CA THR A 295 8.98 -3.10 25.88
C THR A 295 9.29 -2.27 24.63
N ASN A 296 10.52 -1.79 24.51
CA ASN A 296 11.01 -1.09 23.32
C ASN A 296 10.93 -1.93 22.03
N ALA A 297 10.84 -3.27 22.13
CA ALA A 297 10.63 -4.14 20.97
C ALA A 297 9.29 -3.87 20.27
N ASP A 298 8.29 -3.36 21.00
CA ASP A 298 6.98 -3.01 20.44
C ASP A 298 7.03 -1.73 19.57
N SER A 299 8.17 -1.03 19.51
CA SER A 299 8.33 0.15 18.65
C SER A 299 8.34 -0.18 17.15
N TYR A 300 8.50 -1.46 16.78
CA TYR A 300 8.56 -1.90 15.38
C TYR A 300 7.18 -1.85 14.70
N PRO A 301 6.92 -0.92 13.75
CA PRO A 301 5.58 -0.67 13.22
C PRO A 301 4.98 -1.80 12.38
N TYR A 302 5.81 -2.71 11.85
CA TYR A 302 5.38 -3.76 10.92
C TYR A 302 5.03 -5.09 11.63
N SER A 303 5.22 -5.19 12.95
CA SER A 303 4.85 -6.36 13.77
C SER A 303 3.58 -6.09 14.58
N SER A 304 2.49 -5.70 13.91
CA SER A 304 1.24 -5.36 14.57
C SER A 304 0.50 -6.60 15.14
N ILE A 305 -0.10 -6.45 16.32
CA ILE A 305 -1.02 -7.45 16.91
C ILE A 305 -2.40 -7.42 16.24
N THR A 306 -2.71 -6.38 15.47
CA THR A 306 -3.88 -6.33 14.60
C THR A 306 -3.62 -5.41 13.41
N VAL A 307 -4.18 -5.72 12.24
CA VAL A 307 -4.15 -4.81 11.08
C VAL A 307 -5.31 -3.82 11.06
N MET A 308 -6.24 -3.90 12.02
CA MET A 308 -7.48 -3.10 12.06
C MET A 308 -7.46 -2.01 13.13
N GLY A 309 -6.84 -2.28 14.30
CA GLY A 309 -6.76 -1.37 15.43
C GLY A 309 -5.63 -0.34 15.32
N LEU A 310 -5.86 0.85 15.88
CA LEU A 310 -4.87 1.93 15.95
C LEU A 310 -4.03 1.77 17.22
N HIS A 311 -2.74 2.12 17.18
CA HIS A 311 -1.90 2.03 18.36
C HIS A 311 -2.29 3.09 19.42
N PRO A 312 -2.61 2.70 20.67
CA PRO A 312 -2.96 3.65 21.72
C PRO A 312 -1.85 4.67 22.06
N ILE A 313 -0.58 4.37 21.74
CA ILE A 313 0.55 5.27 22.02
C ILE A 313 0.43 6.61 21.26
N TYR A 314 -0.27 6.63 20.12
CA TYR A 314 -0.48 7.84 19.32
C TYR A 314 -1.64 8.72 19.82
N ILE A 315 -2.40 8.28 20.82
CA ILE A 315 -3.45 9.09 21.43
C ILE A 315 -2.81 10.19 22.27
N ASN A 316 -3.30 11.41 22.12
CA ASN A 316 -3.01 12.51 23.03
C ASN A 316 -3.90 12.39 24.27
N PRO A 317 -3.36 12.03 25.45
CA PRO A 317 -4.16 11.86 26.66
C PRO A 317 -4.82 13.16 27.12
N PHE A 318 -4.18 14.31 26.89
CA PHE A 318 -4.69 15.61 27.33
C PHE A 318 -5.87 16.12 26.50
N GLU A 319 -6.04 15.64 25.25
CA GLU A 319 -7.24 15.92 24.44
C GLU A 319 -8.46 15.08 24.87
N ILE A 320 -8.26 13.96 25.60
CA ILE A 320 -9.37 13.15 26.13
C ILE A 320 -10.08 13.91 27.25
N GLY A 321 -9.31 14.48 28.17
CA GLY A 321 -9.84 15.23 29.31
C GLY A 321 -8.80 15.41 30.40
N LYS A 322 -9.04 16.37 31.30
CA LYS A 322 -8.18 16.63 32.45
C LYS A 322 -8.53 15.72 33.62
N ILE A 323 -7.54 15.04 34.19
CA ILE A 323 -7.69 14.25 35.43
C ILE A 323 -8.04 15.17 36.60
N ASN A 324 -9.05 14.80 37.39
CA ASN A 324 -9.57 15.58 38.52
C ASN A 324 -8.60 15.64 39.71
N ASP A 325 -7.79 14.61 39.94
CA ASP A 325 -6.69 14.66 40.91
C ASP A 325 -5.62 15.64 40.41
N GLY A 326 -5.63 16.85 40.97
CA GLY A 326 -4.71 17.92 40.56
C GLY A 326 -3.24 17.62 40.83
N LYS A 327 -2.92 16.81 41.84
CA LYS A 327 -1.53 16.40 42.09
C LYS A 327 -1.08 15.42 41.01
N LYS A 328 -1.90 14.40 40.73
CA LYS A 328 -1.58 13.39 39.72
C LYS A 328 -1.54 13.98 38.31
N TYR A 329 -2.46 14.89 37.98
CA TYR A 329 -2.43 15.61 36.72
C TYR A 329 -1.13 16.42 36.53
N LYS A 330 -0.66 17.09 37.58
CA LYS A 330 0.61 17.83 37.55
C LYS A 330 1.81 16.91 37.34
N GLU A 331 1.83 15.73 37.96
CA GLU A 331 2.86 14.70 37.70
C GLU A 331 2.91 14.33 36.21
N PHE A 332 1.77 14.13 35.56
CA PHE A 332 1.73 13.87 34.11
C PHE A 332 2.18 15.06 33.26
N GLU A 333 1.90 16.30 33.66
CA GLU A 333 2.44 17.49 32.99
C GLU A 333 3.97 17.56 33.10
N GLU A 334 4.52 17.21 34.25
CA GLU A 334 5.97 17.13 34.48
C GLU A 334 6.60 16.00 33.66
N LEU A 335 6.00 14.81 33.61
CA LEU A 335 6.43 13.70 32.75
C LEU A 335 6.37 14.06 31.26
N ARG A 336 5.27 14.68 30.80
CA ARG A 336 5.16 15.19 29.43
C ARG A 336 6.33 16.12 29.11
N ASN A 337 6.60 17.09 29.97
CA ASN A 337 7.68 18.06 29.75
C ASN A 337 9.06 17.39 29.78
N LEU A 338 9.27 16.39 30.64
CA LEU A 338 10.50 15.61 30.72
C LEU A 338 10.74 14.83 29.42
N TYR A 339 9.79 13.98 29.03
CA TYR A 339 9.92 13.15 27.83
C TYR A 339 9.91 13.99 26.56
N ASN A 340 9.20 15.12 26.52
CA ASN A 340 9.20 16.00 25.35
C ASN A 340 10.57 16.65 25.09
N LYS A 341 11.47 16.72 26.09
CA LYS A 341 12.84 17.22 25.92
C LYS A 341 13.80 16.19 25.31
N SER A 342 13.48 14.90 25.39
CA SER A 342 14.34 13.82 24.89
C SER A 342 14.62 13.95 23.38
N THR A 343 15.86 13.67 22.99
CA THR A 343 16.34 13.70 21.59
C THR A 343 15.87 12.50 20.76
N THR A 344 15.48 11.41 21.44
CA THR A 344 14.88 10.18 20.90
C THR A 344 13.58 9.85 21.63
N VAL A 345 12.78 8.95 21.08
CA VAL A 345 11.54 8.48 21.71
C VAL A 345 11.87 7.54 22.87
N MET A 346 11.43 7.89 24.09
CA MET A 346 11.48 7.03 25.28
C MET A 346 10.25 6.12 25.30
N TYR A 347 10.22 5.16 24.37
CA TYR A 347 9.00 4.45 23.98
C TYR A 347 8.32 3.75 25.15
N LYS A 348 9.04 2.89 25.88
CA LYS A 348 8.51 2.15 27.03
C LYS A 348 7.96 3.09 28.10
N GLU A 349 8.75 4.08 28.52
CA GLU A 349 8.39 4.99 29.61
C GLU A 349 7.18 5.85 29.25
N VAL A 350 7.10 6.31 27.99
CA VAL A 350 5.93 7.06 27.48
C VAL A 350 4.70 6.15 27.43
N ALA A 351 4.84 4.91 26.97
CA ALA A 351 3.73 3.96 26.91
C ALA A 351 3.17 3.66 28.30
N GLU A 352 4.03 3.41 29.29
CA GLU A 352 3.65 3.18 30.69
C GLU A 352 2.94 4.39 31.29
N ALA A 353 3.51 5.60 31.13
CA ALA A 353 2.90 6.83 31.64
C ALA A 353 1.54 7.14 31.00
N LYS A 354 1.42 6.95 29.68
CA LYS A 354 0.13 7.12 28.98
C LYS A 354 -0.89 6.10 29.43
N TRP A 355 -0.49 4.84 29.65
CA TRP A 355 -1.40 3.80 30.13
C TRP A 355 -1.95 4.11 31.52
N GLU A 356 -1.11 4.62 32.44
CA GLU A 356 -1.56 5.10 33.74
C GLU A 356 -2.60 6.24 33.59
N TYR A 357 -2.31 7.21 32.72
CA TYR A 357 -3.26 8.29 32.41
C TYR A 357 -4.59 7.74 31.88
N PHE A 358 -4.54 6.82 30.92
CA PHE A 358 -5.72 6.23 30.29
C PHE A 358 -6.61 5.51 31.30
N ARG A 359 -6.03 4.74 32.23
CA ARG A 359 -6.79 4.09 33.30
C ARG A 359 -7.52 5.10 34.18
N LEU A 360 -6.84 6.19 34.56
CA LEU A 360 -7.43 7.23 35.42
C LEU A 360 -8.54 7.99 34.70
N ILE A 361 -8.30 8.44 33.45
CA ILE A 361 -9.30 9.21 32.70
C ILE A 361 -10.47 8.34 32.26
N TYR A 362 -10.26 7.05 31.97
CA TYR A 362 -11.34 6.10 31.68
C TYR A 362 -12.26 5.92 32.89
N LYS A 363 -11.71 5.76 34.10
CA LYS A 363 -12.53 5.71 35.32
C LYS A 363 -13.34 6.99 35.56
N GLN A 364 -12.81 8.13 35.14
CA GLN A 364 -13.47 9.44 35.31
C GLN A 364 -14.53 9.72 34.24
N GLU A 365 -14.19 9.59 32.96
CA GLU A 365 -15.00 10.05 31.82
C GLU A 365 -15.58 8.90 30.98
N GLY A 366 -15.15 7.66 31.20
CA GLY A 366 -15.51 6.49 30.39
C GLY A 366 -17.02 6.29 30.29
N ALA A 367 -17.74 6.27 31.42
CA ALA A 367 -19.19 6.10 31.43
C ALA A 367 -19.93 7.16 30.60
N LYS A 368 -19.48 8.42 30.65
CA LYS A 368 -20.07 9.53 29.89
C LYS A 368 -19.82 9.38 28.39
N VAL A 369 -18.59 9.04 27.99
CA VAL A 369 -18.26 8.81 26.57
C VAL A 369 -19.00 7.59 26.04
N MET A 370 -19.05 6.51 26.80
CA MET A 370 -19.72 5.27 26.42
C MET A 370 -21.24 5.43 26.26
N ALA A 371 -21.85 6.40 26.94
CA ALA A 371 -23.26 6.75 26.78
C ALA A 371 -23.55 7.64 25.54
N SER A 372 -22.53 8.13 24.84
CA SER A 372 -22.71 9.01 23.68
C SER A 372 -23.22 8.26 22.43
N LYS A 373 -23.94 8.99 21.56
CA LYS A 373 -24.46 8.42 20.30
C LYS A 373 -23.33 8.11 19.32
N GLU A 374 -22.29 8.92 19.34
CA GLU A 374 -21.11 8.82 18.50
C GLU A 374 -20.31 7.56 18.85
N TYR A 375 -20.13 7.28 20.14
CA TYR A 375 -19.51 6.04 20.61
C TYR A 375 -20.34 4.80 20.25
N ALA A 376 -21.65 4.83 20.49
CA ALA A 376 -22.54 3.73 20.13
C ALA A 376 -22.53 3.44 18.62
N LYS A 377 -22.47 4.49 17.79
CA LYS A 377 -22.30 4.37 16.33
C LYS A 377 -20.95 3.73 15.99
N PHE A 378 -19.85 4.20 16.58
CA PHE A 378 -18.52 3.64 16.37
C PHE A 378 -18.46 2.16 16.72
N LEU A 379 -18.99 1.75 17.88
CA LEU A 379 -19.05 0.34 18.27
C LEU A 379 -19.85 -0.49 17.26
N LYS A 380 -21.03 -0.02 16.85
CA LYS A 380 -21.87 -0.73 15.88
C LYS A 380 -21.17 -0.93 14.54
N GLU A 381 -20.47 0.10 14.05
CA GLU A 381 -19.77 0.05 12.75
C GLU A 381 -18.49 -0.78 12.78
N ASN A 382 -17.92 -1.03 13.97
CA ASN A 382 -16.63 -1.71 14.14
C ASN A 382 -16.70 -3.02 14.93
N LYS A 383 -17.90 -3.48 15.33
CA LYS A 383 -18.11 -4.60 16.26
C LYS A 383 -17.25 -5.83 15.93
N ASP A 384 -17.23 -6.21 14.65
CA ASP A 384 -16.65 -7.49 14.20
C ASP A 384 -15.14 -7.61 14.45
N TRP A 385 -14.37 -6.53 14.33
CA TRP A 385 -12.93 -6.56 14.61
C TRP A 385 -12.59 -5.99 15.99
N LEU A 386 -13.41 -5.05 16.49
CA LEU A 386 -13.09 -4.26 17.67
C LEU A 386 -13.24 -5.05 18.97
N TYR A 387 -14.29 -5.87 19.10
CA TYR A 387 -14.48 -6.71 20.29
C TYR A 387 -13.38 -7.79 20.41
N PRO A 388 -13.05 -8.53 19.33
CA PRO A 388 -11.92 -9.44 19.36
C PRO A 388 -10.59 -8.76 19.67
N TYR A 389 -10.32 -7.57 19.13
CA TYR A 389 -9.12 -6.81 19.48
C TYR A 389 -9.08 -6.47 20.97
N ALA A 390 -10.15 -5.93 21.53
CA ALA A 390 -10.21 -5.58 22.94
C ALA A 390 -10.05 -6.81 23.86
N ALA A 391 -10.67 -7.94 23.49
CA ALA A 391 -10.50 -9.19 24.20
C ALA A 391 -9.08 -9.75 24.08
N PHE A 392 -8.45 -9.66 22.90
CA PHE A 392 -7.06 -10.05 22.69
C PHE A 392 -6.12 -9.24 23.60
N CYS A 393 -6.29 -7.92 23.68
CA CYS A 393 -5.48 -7.07 24.55
C CYS A 393 -5.67 -7.43 26.03
N PHE A 394 -6.90 -7.63 26.48
CA PHE A 394 -7.20 -8.08 27.84
C PHE A 394 -6.57 -9.45 28.14
N LEU A 395 -6.73 -10.42 27.24
CA LEU A 395 -6.18 -11.77 27.41
C LEU A 395 -4.66 -11.79 27.36
N ARG A 396 -4.04 -10.96 26.50
CA ARG A 396 -2.58 -10.75 26.48
C ARG A 396 -2.08 -10.31 27.84
N ASP A 397 -2.71 -9.28 28.41
CA ASP A 397 -2.27 -8.69 29.68
C ASP A 397 -2.57 -9.63 30.86
N LYS A 398 -3.70 -10.35 30.83
CA LYS A 398 -4.07 -11.34 31.84
C LYS A 398 -3.13 -12.55 31.89
N ASN A 399 -2.63 -12.99 30.73
CA ASN A 399 -1.77 -14.18 30.62
C ASN A 399 -0.28 -13.84 30.48
N ASP A 400 0.09 -12.56 30.52
CA ASP A 400 1.47 -12.06 30.32
C ASP A 400 2.13 -12.58 29.01
N THR A 401 1.31 -12.80 27.97
CA THR A 401 1.79 -13.29 26.67
C THR A 401 0.81 -12.98 25.55
N SER A 402 1.32 -12.54 24.40
CA SER A 402 0.51 -12.35 23.18
C SER A 402 0.27 -13.65 22.40
N SER A 403 0.96 -14.74 22.75
CA SER A 403 0.76 -16.05 22.13
C SER A 403 -0.56 -16.64 22.60
N PHE A 404 -1.61 -16.48 21.80
CA PHE A 404 -2.94 -16.98 22.13
C PHE A 404 -2.99 -18.49 22.37
N ARG A 405 -2.03 -19.24 21.80
CA ARG A 405 -1.87 -20.69 22.01
C ARG A 405 -1.67 -21.05 23.49
N ASN A 406 -1.24 -20.09 24.31
CA ASN A 406 -1.02 -20.26 25.74
C ASN A 406 -2.20 -19.80 26.61
N TRP A 407 -3.33 -19.37 26.03
CA TRP A 407 -4.49 -18.82 26.78
C TRP A 407 -5.53 -19.87 27.21
N GLU A 408 -5.10 -21.12 27.42
CA GLU A 408 -5.97 -22.23 27.84
C GLU A 408 -7.27 -22.32 27.00
N GLN A 409 -8.42 -22.06 27.61
CA GLN A 409 -9.75 -22.10 26.98
C GLN A 409 -9.95 -21.06 25.87
N TYR A 410 -9.16 -19.98 25.83
CA TYR A 410 -9.21 -18.94 24.79
C TYR A 410 -8.18 -19.17 23.67
N SER A 411 -7.48 -20.31 23.68
CA SER A 411 -6.51 -20.67 22.63
C SER A 411 -7.13 -20.85 21.25
N VAL A 412 -8.43 -21.13 21.20
CA VAL A 412 -9.25 -21.13 19.99
C VAL A 412 -10.27 -20.02 20.11
N TYR A 413 -10.41 -19.19 19.08
CA TYR A 413 -11.39 -18.12 19.07
C TYR A 413 -12.82 -18.68 19.08
N ASP A 414 -13.62 -18.25 20.05
CA ASP A 414 -15.05 -18.50 20.11
C ASP A 414 -15.79 -17.19 20.39
N LYS A 415 -16.70 -16.82 19.49
CA LYS A 415 -17.40 -15.54 19.53
C LYS A 415 -18.19 -15.36 20.82
N GLN A 416 -18.89 -16.41 21.29
CA GLN A 416 -19.71 -16.31 22.50
C GLN A 416 -18.83 -16.13 23.75
N SER A 417 -17.74 -16.89 23.87
CA SER A 417 -16.77 -16.75 24.96
C SER A 417 -16.20 -15.33 25.01
N ILE A 418 -16.00 -14.69 23.86
CA ILE A 418 -15.53 -13.31 23.79
C ILE A 418 -16.63 -12.32 24.20
N GLU A 419 -17.87 -12.50 23.75
CA GLU A 419 -18.99 -11.65 24.18
C GLU A 419 -19.17 -11.71 25.71
N ASN A 420 -19.00 -12.89 26.33
CA ASN A 420 -19.07 -13.06 27.79
C ASN A 420 -18.05 -12.22 28.57
N ILE A 421 -16.85 -11.95 28.02
CA ILE A 421 -15.82 -11.10 28.66
C ILE A 421 -16.36 -9.67 28.90
N PHE A 422 -17.24 -9.19 28.01
CA PHE A 422 -17.82 -7.84 28.11
C PHE A 422 -19.12 -7.80 28.91
N GLU A 423 -19.72 -8.96 29.21
CA GLU A 423 -20.92 -9.10 30.04
C GLU A 423 -20.60 -9.34 31.51
N ASP A 424 -19.48 -10.01 31.81
CA ASP A 424 -19.01 -10.25 33.17
C ASP A 424 -18.41 -8.98 33.78
N ALA A 425 -18.97 -8.53 34.91
CA ALA A 425 -18.54 -7.32 35.59
C ALA A 425 -17.07 -7.36 36.03
N GLU A 426 -16.51 -8.54 36.33
CA GLU A 426 -15.11 -8.68 36.75
C GLU A 426 -14.13 -8.42 35.60
N THR A 427 -14.47 -8.84 34.38
CA THR A 427 -13.58 -8.70 33.21
C THR A 427 -13.93 -7.51 32.32
N ALA A 428 -15.19 -7.06 32.35
CA ALA A 428 -15.68 -6.03 31.45
C ALA A 428 -14.96 -4.70 31.62
N GLU A 429 -14.57 -4.29 32.84
CA GLU A 429 -13.85 -3.01 33.02
C GLU A 429 -12.50 -3.02 32.27
N GLU A 430 -11.73 -4.11 32.42
CA GLU A 430 -10.40 -4.26 31.82
C GLU A 430 -10.45 -4.48 30.30
N ALA A 431 -11.54 -5.04 29.77
CA ALA A 431 -11.73 -5.17 28.33
C ALA A 431 -12.29 -3.86 27.69
N ASN A 432 -13.23 -3.18 28.36
CA ASN A 432 -13.91 -2.00 27.82
C ASN A 432 -12.99 -0.78 27.66
N ILE A 433 -11.92 -0.66 28.46
CA ILE A 433 -10.93 0.41 28.27
C ILE A 433 -10.29 0.36 26.87
N HIS A 434 -10.08 -0.83 26.30
CA HIS A 434 -9.55 -0.96 24.94
C HIS A 434 -10.54 -0.47 23.87
N LEU A 435 -11.84 -0.73 24.05
CA LEU A 435 -12.89 -0.18 23.18
C LEU A 435 -12.92 1.36 23.25
N TYR A 436 -12.83 1.90 24.46
CA TYR A 436 -12.78 3.33 24.74
C TYR A 436 -11.56 3.99 24.08
N LEU A 437 -10.38 3.38 24.19
CA LEU A 437 -9.16 3.93 23.61
C LEU A 437 -9.16 3.87 22.07
N GLN A 438 -9.70 2.81 21.46
CA GLN A 438 -9.86 2.76 20.01
C GLN A 438 -10.80 3.85 19.50
N TYR A 439 -11.87 4.17 20.24
CA TYR A 439 -12.73 5.32 19.91
C TYR A 439 -11.97 6.65 19.99
N ASN A 440 -11.19 6.87 21.06
CA ASN A 440 -10.41 8.10 21.21
C ASN A 440 -9.32 8.24 20.13
N ALA A 441 -8.63 7.14 19.78
CA ALA A 441 -7.70 7.09 18.67
C ALA A 441 -8.40 7.43 17.33
N HIS A 442 -9.58 6.83 17.09
CA HIS A 442 -10.38 7.06 15.89
C HIS A 442 -10.74 8.53 15.72
N ILE A 443 -11.28 9.19 16.75
CA ILE A 443 -11.71 10.59 16.64
C ILE A 443 -10.53 11.55 16.45
N GLN A 444 -9.38 11.29 17.09
CA GLN A 444 -8.19 12.14 16.95
C GLN A 444 -7.57 12.02 15.55
N LEU A 445 -7.38 10.80 15.06
CA LEU A 445 -6.84 10.57 13.71
C LEU A 445 -7.80 11.04 12.61
N LEU A 446 -9.10 10.80 12.78
CA LEU A 446 -10.12 11.29 11.84
C LEU A 446 -10.09 12.82 11.76
N ALA A 447 -10.00 13.50 12.91
CA ALA A 447 -9.89 14.96 12.95
C ALA A 447 -8.62 15.48 12.25
N ALA A 448 -7.48 14.80 12.40
CA ALA A 448 -6.26 15.14 11.69
C ALA A 448 -6.37 14.91 10.17
N SER A 449 -6.96 13.79 9.76
CA SER A 449 -7.23 13.46 8.35
C SER A 449 -8.18 14.47 7.69
N ASP A 450 -9.27 14.83 8.38
CA ASP A 450 -10.20 15.87 7.93
C ASP A 450 -9.51 17.24 7.79
N TYR A 451 -8.69 17.61 8.77
CA TYR A 451 -7.92 18.85 8.71
C TYR A 451 -6.95 18.88 7.53
N ALA A 452 -6.28 17.76 7.22
CA ALA A 452 -5.44 17.62 6.04
C ALA A 452 -6.26 17.88 4.76
N ARG A 453 -7.38 17.15 4.58
CA ARG A 453 -8.26 17.29 3.40
C ARG A 453 -8.77 18.71 3.21
N GLN A 454 -9.21 19.38 4.28
CA GLN A 454 -9.71 20.77 4.23
C GLN A 454 -8.65 21.77 3.74
N ASN A 455 -7.38 21.43 3.93
CA ASN A 455 -6.21 22.22 3.52
C ASN A 455 -5.58 21.76 2.20
N GLY A 456 -6.19 20.81 1.48
CA GLY A 456 -5.66 20.28 0.21
C GLY A 456 -4.39 19.45 0.39
N VAL A 457 -4.18 18.91 1.60
CA VAL A 457 -3.11 17.97 1.95
C VAL A 457 -3.76 16.59 2.13
N VAL A 458 -3.06 15.52 1.77
CA VAL A 458 -3.54 14.16 1.97
C VAL A 458 -2.57 13.32 2.77
N LEU A 459 -3.12 12.38 3.53
CA LEU A 459 -2.33 11.41 4.28
C LEU A 459 -2.11 10.16 3.42
N LYS A 460 -0.85 9.72 3.35
CA LYS A 460 -0.41 8.48 2.74
C LYS A 460 -0.07 7.46 3.82
N GLY A 461 -0.91 6.44 3.95
CA GLY A 461 -0.68 5.33 4.88
C GLY A 461 0.25 4.27 4.30
N ASP A 462 0.56 3.27 5.12
CA ASP A 462 1.38 2.12 4.76
C ASP A 462 0.69 0.84 5.23
N ILE A 463 0.60 -0.16 4.34
CA ILE A 463 -0.04 -1.44 4.59
C ILE A 463 1.05 -2.52 4.55
N PRO A 464 1.49 -3.05 5.71
CA PRO A 464 2.41 -4.18 5.77
C PRO A 464 1.86 -5.39 5.00
N ILE A 465 2.71 -6.12 4.29
CA ILE A 465 2.25 -7.32 3.55
C ILE A 465 1.81 -8.44 4.49
N GLY A 466 2.39 -8.56 5.68
CA GLY A 466 2.14 -9.66 6.61
C GLY A 466 1.30 -9.30 7.83
N ILE A 467 1.03 -10.31 8.64
CA ILE A 467 0.51 -10.18 10.02
C ILE A 467 1.46 -10.88 10.98
N SER A 468 1.45 -10.51 12.26
CA SER A 468 2.12 -11.32 13.29
C SER A 468 1.44 -12.69 13.42
N PRO A 469 2.17 -13.79 13.62
CA PRO A 469 1.58 -15.11 13.93
C PRO A 469 0.83 -15.13 15.28
N ASP A 470 1.13 -14.16 16.15
CA ASP A 470 0.42 -13.86 17.39
C ASP A 470 -0.32 -12.53 17.21
N SER A 471 -1.43 -12.59 16.49
CA SER A 471 -2.29 -11.44 16.20
C SER A 471 -3.77 -11.82 16.31
N VAL A 472 -4.62 -10.80 16.39
CA VAL A 472 -6.08 -10.93 16.37
C VAL A 472 -6.53 -11.68 15.13
N GLU A 473 -5.96 -11.38 13.96
CA GLU A 473 -6.38 -12.01 12.71
C GLU A 473 -5.97 -13.49 12.64
N ALA A 474 -4.77 -13.85 13.09
CA ALA A 474 -4.33 -15.24 13.18
C ALA A 474 -5.12 -16.05 14.23
N TRP A 475 -5.66 -15.38 15.25
CA TRP A 475 -6.49 -16.01 16.28
C TRP A 475 -7.93 -16.23 15.82
N MET A 476 -8.52 -15.23 15.14
CA MET A 476 -9.93 -15.26 14.73
C MET A 476 -10.20 -16.12 13.49
N GLU A 477 -9.33 -16.03 12.48
CA GLU A 477 -9.53 -16.65 11.17
C GLU A 477 -8.24 -17.37 10.72
N PRO A 478 -7.73 -18.35 11.52
CA PRO A 478 -6.44 -19.01 11.27
C PRO A 478 -6.38 -19.70 9.89
N GLU A 479 -7.52 -20.16 9.35
CA GLU A 479 -7.63 -20.81 8.05
C GLU A 479 -7.20 -19.95 6.86
N LEU A 480 -7.18 -18.63 7.04
CA LEU A 480 -6.72 -17.67 6.03
C LEU A 480 -5.19 -17.59 5.94
N PHE A 481 -4.46 -18.26 6.84
CA PHE A 481 -3.02 -18.17 6.99
C PHE A 481 -2.37 -19.57 7.11
N ASN A 482 -1.23 -19.76 6.45
CA ASN A 482 -0.41 -20.96 6.60
C ASN A 482 0.54 -20.78 7.80
N LEU A 483 0.03 -21.02 9.01
CA LEU A 483 0.76 -20.81 10.29
C LEU A 483 1.96 -21.74 10.50
N ASP A 484 2.12 -22.77 9.66
CA ASP A 484 3.26 -23.70 9.62
C ASP A 484 4.43 -23.19 8.76
N SER A 485 4.21 -22.07 8.05
CA SER A 485 5.17 -21.47 7.12
C SER A 485 5.55 -20.06 7.55
N GLN A 486 6.66 -19.57 7.01
CA GLN A 486 7.16 -18.23 7.28
C GLN A 486 7.47 -17.50 5.97
N ALA A 487 7.11 -16.23 5.90
CA ALA A 487 7.42 -15.33 4.81
C ALA A 487 8.78 -14.66 5.04
N GLY A 488 9.45 -14.33 3.94
CA GLY A 488 10.75 -13.68 3.98
C GLY A 488 11.16 -13.07 2.66
N ALA A 489 12.47 -12.98 2.47
CA ALA A 489 13.09 -12.61 1.20
C ALA A 489 14.25 -13.55 0.86
N PRO A 490 14.50 -13.82 -0.44
CA PRO A 490 15.74 -14.46 -0.87
C PRO A 490 16.94 -13.53 -0.57
N PRO A 491 18.19 -14.03 -0.68
CA PRO A 491 19.37 -13.19 -0.62
C PRO A 491 19.33 -12.00 -1.58
N ASP A 492 19.81 -10.85 -1.11
CA ASP A 492 19.91 -9.59 -1.85
C ASP A 492 21.20 -8.83 -1.48
N PRO A 493 21.52 -7.68 -2.10
CA PRO A 493 22.74 -6.92 -1.78
C PRO A 493 22.84 -6.42 -0.32
N PHE A 494 21.74 -6.45 0.44
CA PHE A 494 21.68 -6.02 1.84
C PHE A 494 21.74 -7.21 2.81
N SER A 495 21.35 -8.42 2.37
CA SER A 495 21.42 -9.66 3.16
C SER A 495 21.83 -10.88 2.32
N GLU A 496 23.06 -11.36 2.51
CA GLU A 496 23.62 -12.54 1.81
C GLU A 496 22.90 -13.85 2.15
N THR A 497 22.26 -13.94 3.31
CA THR A 497 21.54 -15.13 3.78
C THR A 497 20.03 -15.02 3.57
N GLY A 498 19.57 -13.96 2.92
CA GLY A 498 18.15 -13.62 2.83
C GLY A 498 17.58 -13.15 4.16
N GLN A 499 16.26 -13.02 4.26
CA GLN A 499 15.60 -12.50 5.45
C GLN A 499 14.46 -13.42 5.85
N ASN A 500 14.31 -13.65 7.16
CA ASN A 500 13.13 -14.27 7.73
C ASN A 500 12.31 -13.22 8.49
N TRP A 501 11.15 -12.87 7.95
CA TRP A 501 10.27 -11.87 8.56
C TRP A 501 9.35 -12.47 9.64
N GLY A 502 9.24 -13.80 9.70
CA GLY A 502 8.45 -14.53 10.71
C GLY A 502 6.93 -14.45 10.53
N PHE A 503 6.43 -13.80 9.48
CA PHE A 503 4.99 -13.73 9.20
C PHE A 503 4.50 -15.03 8.56
N PRO A 504 3.27 -15.50 8.83
CA PRO A 504 2.69 -16.61 8.06
C PRO A 504 2.41 -16.18 6.62
N THR A 505 2.48 -17.13 5.68
CA THR A 505 2.02 -16.88 4.31
C THR A 505 0.50 -16.94 4.22
N TYR A 506 -0.10 -16.31 3.22
CA TYR A 506 -1.55 -16.34 3.01
C TYR A 506 -2.04 -17.64 2.40
N ASN A 507 -3.21 -18.11 2.86
CA ASN A 507 -4.00 -19.10 2.15
C ASN A 507 -4.88 -18.42 1.10
N TRP A 508 -4.27 -18.06 -0.03
CA TRP A 508 -4.94 -17.33 -1.11
C TRP A 508 -6.13 -18.09 -1.70
N ASP A 509 -6.08 -19.42 -1.72
CA ASP A 509 -7.18 -20.25 -2.22
C ASP A 509 -8.42 -20.08 -1.34
N GLU A 510 -8.26 -20.04 -0.02
CA GLU A 510 -9.40 -19.83 0.88
C GLU A 510 -9.93 -18.40 0.85
N MET A 511 -9.03 -17.42 0.78
CA MET A 511 -9.43 -16.03 0.57
C MET A 511 -10.17 -15.83 -0.77
N GLU A 512 -9.82 -16.57 -1.83
CA GLU A 512 -10.52 -16.48 -3.12
C GLU A 512 -11.98 -16.94 -3.02
N ARG A 513 -12.31 -17.92 -2.15
CA ARG A 513 -13.66 -18.49 -2.04
C ARG A 513 -14.72 -17.48 -1.59
N ASP A 514 -14.35 -16.52 -0.74
CA ASP A 514 -15.25 -15.45 -0.29
C ASP A 514 -15.05 -14.12 -1.05
N GLY A 515 -14.28 -14.15 -2.14
CA GLY A 515 -13.97 -12.99 -2.97
C GLY A 515 -13.04 -12.00 -2.27
N TYR A 516 -12.10 -12.49 -1.47
CA TYR A 516 -11.07 -11.75 -0.75
C TYR A 516 -11.62 -10.80 0.30
N ARG A 517 -12.68 -11.20 1.04
CA ARG A 517 -13.37 -10.37 2.03
C ARG A 517 -12.42 -9.74 3.04
N TRP A 518 -11.48 -10.52 3.59
CA TRP A 518 -10.53 -10.05 4.61
C TRP A 518 -9.70 -8.86 4.12
N TRP A 519 -9.05 -8.99 2.95
CA TRP A 519 -8.25 -7.92 2.34
C TRP A 519 -9.09 -6.70 1.96
N LYS A 520 -10.30 -6.91 1.42
CA LYS A 520 -11.21 -5.81 1.10
C LYS A 520 -11.61 -5.01 2.35
N THR A 521 -11.89 -5.70 3.45
CA THR A 521 -12.20 -5.09 4.76
C THR A 521 -11.00 -4.30 5.27
N ARG A 522 -9.78 -4.85 5.17
CA ARG A 522 -8.53 -4.15 5.54
C ARG A 522 -8.35 -2.83 4.76
N PHE A 523 -8.57 -2.85 3.45
CA PHE A 523 -8.51 -1.63 2.62
C PHE A 523 -9.60 -0.61 2.98
N LYS A 524 -10.83 -1.09 3.21
CA LYS A 524 -11.92 -0.22 3.66
C LYS A 524 -11.65 0.43 5.01
N LYS A 525 -11.01 -0.29 5.95
CA LYS A 525 -10.62 0.29 7.24
C LYS A 525 -9.63 1.43 7.04
N MET A 526 -8.59 1.22 6.22
CA MET A 526 -7.58 2.24 5.90
C MET A 526 -8.17 3.49 5.22
N GLU A 527 -9.15 3.32 4.33
CA GLU A 527 -9.83 4.43 3.62
C GLU A 527 -10.46 5.46 4.57
N THR A 528 -10.77 5.06 5.81
CA THR A 528 -11.30 5.97 6.85
C THR A 528 -10.36 7.16 7.10
N TYR A 529 -9.04 6.91 7.09
CA TYR A 529 -8.04 7.87 7.53
C TYR A 529 -7.12 8.34 6.40
N PHE A 530 -6.88 7.50 5.40
CA PHE A 530 -5.89 7.76 4.34
C PHE A 530 -6.55 7.94 2.98
N GLN A 531 -5.88 8.69 2.10
CA GLN A 531 -6.34 8.87 0.71
C GLN A 531 -5.35 8.26 -0.29
N ILE A 532 -4.13 8.01 0.16
CA ILE A 532 -3.10 7.27 -0.56
C ILE A 532 -2.65 6.14 0.36
N TYR A 533 -2.28 5.00 -0.18
CA TYR A 533 -1.64 3.94 0.58
C TYR A 533 -0.46 3.36 -0.17
N ARG A 534 0.57 2.98 0.59
CA ARG A 534 1.62 2.07 0.13
C ARG A 534 1.15 0.64 0.40
N ILE A 535 1.23 -0.21 -0.62
CA ILE A 535 1.28 -1.66 -0.43
C ILE A 535 2.76 -2.00 -0.25
N ASP A 536 3.12 -2.36 0.97
CA ASP A 536 4.42 -2.94 1.27
C ASP A 536 4.56 -4.27 0.53
N HIS A 537 5.72 -4.51 -0.07
CA HIS A 537 6.06 -5.72 -0.80
C HIS A 537 4.96 -6.20 -1.76
N VAL A 538 4.62 -5.37 -2.77
CA VAL A 538 3.54 -5.67 -3.74
C VAL A 538 3.74 -7.02 -4.45
N LEU A 539 4.99 -7.48 -4.52
CA LEU A 539 5.37 -8.76 -5.06
C LEU A 539 4.61 -9.92 -4.41
N GLY A 540 4.22 -9.81 -3.13
CA GLY A 540 3.44 -10.81 -2.39
C GLY A 540 2.10 -11.21 -3.02
N PHE A 541 1.53 -10.36 -3.89
CA PHE A 541 0.31 -10.69 -4.66
C PHE A 541 0.59 -11.53 -5.92
N PHE A 542 1.83 -11.52 -6.38
CA PHE A 542 2.34 -12.36 -7.46
C PHE A 542 2.87 -13.68 -6.89
N ARG A 543 3.77 -13.55 -5.90
CA ARG A 543 4.51 -14.62 -5.22
C ARG A 543 5.10 -14.09 -3.92
N ILE A 544 5.24 -14.93 -2.92
CA ILE A 544 5.97 -14.61 -1.69
C ILE A 544 7.08 -15.63 -1.45
N TRP A 545 8.19 -15.22 -0.85
CA TRP A 545 9.23 -16.16 -0.44
C TRP A 545 8.75 -16.90 0.81
N ARG A 546 8.58 -18.22 0.69
CA ARG A 546 8.07 -19.13 1.72
C ARG A 546 9.21 -19.99 2.25
N MET A 547 9.30 -20.07 3.57
CA MET A 547 10.22 -20.94 4.32
C MET A 547 9.43 -21.85 5.26
N SER A 548 10.06 -22.92 5.73
CA SER A 548 9.53 -23.76 6.78
C SER A 548 9.67 -23.07 8.15
N GLY A 549 8.78 -23.37 9.11
CA GLY A 549 8.92 -22.88 10.48
C GLY A 549 10.24 -23.30 11.17
N GLY A 550 10.91 -24.35 10.66
CA GLY A 550 12.21 -24.80 11.13
C GLY A 550 13.40 -23.98 10.62
N ASP A 551 13.19 -23.06 9.68
CA ASP A 551 14.23 -22.23 9.09
C ASP A 551 14.43 -20.94 9.88
N VAL A 552 15.69 -20.51 10.00
CA VAL A 552 16.10 -19.26 10.66
C VAL A 552 16.53 -18.24 9.60
N GLN A 553 17.11 -18.69 8.49
CA GLN A 553 17.62 -17.88 7.39
C GLN A 553 16.81 -18.07 6.10
N GLY A 554 16.91 -17.11 5.17
CA GLY A 554 16.17 -17.09 3.91
C GLY A 554 16.60 -18.13 2.87
N LEU A 555 17.78 -18.72 2.99
CA LEU A 555 18.39 -19.57 1.94
C LEU A 555 17.62 -20.86 1.61
N LEU A 556 16.84 -21.39 2.56
CA LEU A 556 16.05 -22.62 2.39
C LEU A 556 14.59 -22.35 1.96
N GLY A 557 14.27 -21.11 1.61
CA GLY A 557 12.95 -20.77 1.07
C GLY A 557 12.80 -21.01 -0.43
N HIS A 558 11.58 -20.82 -0.93
CA HIS A 558 11.22 -20.83 -2.34
C HIS A 558 10.04 -19.88 -2.59
N PHE A 559 9.74 -19.55 -3.85
CA PHE A 559 8.56 -18.72 -4.16
C PHE A 559 7.26 -19.53 -4.08
N ASP A 560 6.23 -18.96 -3.46
CA ASP A 560 4.87 -19.51 -3.39
C ASP A 560 3.85 -18.46 -3.86
N PRO A 561 3.00 -18.76 -4.87
CA PRO A 561 2.98 -19.98 -5.66
C PRO A 561 4.13 -20.05 -6.66
N ALA A 562 4.51 -21.26 -7.06
CA ALA A 562 5.50 -21.54 -8.11
C ALA A 562 5.07 -22.76 -8.96
N LEU A 563 5.83 -23.01 -10.03
CA LEU A 563 5.74 -24.17 -10.90
C LEU A 563 6.97 -25.06 -10.61
N PRO A 564 6.96 -25.85 -9.53
CA PRO A 564 8.12 -26.67 -9.16
C PRO A 564 8.43 -27.72 -10.23
N LEU A 565 9.66 -28.23 -10.20
CA LEU A 565 10.18 -29.20 -11.15
C LEU A 565 9.94 -30.62 -10.66
N ASP A 566 9.47 -31.52 -11.52
CA ASP A 566 9.52 -32.95 -11.22
C ASP A 566 10.88 -33.57 -11.57
N GLU A 567 11.11 -34.78 -11.06
CA GLU A 567 12.37 -35.50 -11.29
C GLU A 567 12.65 -35.78 -12.79
N ASN A 568 11.60 -36.00 -13.59
CA ASN A 568 11.77 -36.25 -15.02
C ASN A 568 12.22 -34.99 -15.75
N GLU A 569 11.67 -33.82 -15.42
CA GLU A 569 12.11 -32.52 -15.94
C GLU A 569 13.60 -32.29 -15.63
N ILE A 570 14.02 -32.55 -14.38
CA ILE A 570 15.42 -32.42 -13.98
C ILE A 570 16.31 -33.38 -14.80
N ARG A 571 15.89 -34.64 -14.95
CA ARG A 571 16.63 -35.63 -15.75
C ARG A 571 16.73 -35.22 -17.23
N ASN A 572 15.64 -34.72 -17.78
CA ASN A 572 15.56 -34.25 -19.17
C ASN A 572 16.40 -33.00 -19.43
N SER A 573 16.78 -32.24 -18.39
CA SER A 573 17.72 -31.10 -18.52
C SER A 573 19.17 -31.52 -18.85
N GLY A 574 19.47 -32.82 -18.74
CA GLY A 574 20.77 -33.41 -19.05
C GLY A 574 21.63 -33.71 -17.82
N MET A 575 21.03 -33.92 -16.64
CA MET A 575 21.73 -34.36 -15.44
C MET A 575 21.06 -35.57 -14.79
N TRP A 576 21.81 -36.33 -14.00
CA TRP A 576 21.21 -37.34 -13.11
C TRP A 576 20.72 -36.68 -11.82
N PHE A 577 19.49 -36.97 -11.40
CA PHE A 577 18.96 -36.50 -10.13
C PHE A 577 19.22 -37.52 -9.02
N GLU A 578 19.93 -37.10 -7.97
CA GLU A 578 20.21 -37.93 -6.80
C GLU A 578 19.64 -37.27 -5.54
N PHE A 579 18.45 -37.71 -5.12
CA PHE A 579 17.68 -37.09 -4.04
C PHE A 579 18.50 -36.83 -2.76
N HIS A 580 19.21 -37.84 -2.25
CA HIS A 580 19.96 -37.69 -1.01
C HIS A 580 21.13 -36.70 -1.11
N ARG A 581 21.82 -36.64 -2.26
CA ARG A 581 22.94 -35.71 -2.48
C ARG A 581 22.47 -34.28 -2.71
N MET A 582 21.34 -34.13 -3.38
CA MET A 582 20.90 -32.84 -3.93
C MET A 582 19.89 -32.11 -3.04
N VAL A 583 19.12 -32.84 -2.21
CA VAL A 583 18.04 -32.28 -1.38
C VAL A 583 18.38 -32.25 0.10
N HIS A 584 19.28 -33.11 0.58
CA HIS A 584 19.77 -33.08 1.97
C HIS A 584 21.12 -32.38 2.07
N PRO A 585 21.47 -31.82 3.26
CA PRO A 585 22.76 -31.17 3.49
C PRO A 585 23.95 -32.02 3.02
N TYR A 586 24.72 -31.48 2.07
CA TYR A 586 25.93 -32.08 1.53
C TYR A 586 27.11 -31.82 2.47
N ILE A 587 27.31 -32.74 3.42
CA ILE A 587 28.34 -32.60 4.45
C ILE A 587 29.44 -33.64 4.22
N ARG A 588 30.65 -33.14 3.92
CA ARG A 588 31.86 -33.94 3.70
C ARG A 588 32.93 -33.63 4.74
N GLU A 589 33.80 -34.59 5.02
CA GLU A 589 34.89 -34.42 5.99
C GLU A 589 35.73 -33.16 5.71
N TYR A 590 36.10 -32.92 4.44
CA TYR A 590 36.92 -31.75 4.08
C TYR A 590 36.21 -30.40 4.37
N ILE A 591 34.89 -30.33 4.18
CA ILE A 591 34.08 -29.13 4.48
C ILE A 591 34.10 -28.85 5.98
N LEU A 592 34.00 -29.89 6.80
CA LEU A 592 34.06 -29.77 8.25
C LEU A 592 35.43 -29.27 8.73
N GLN A 593 36.50 -29.77 8.12
CA GLN A 593 37.86 -29.30 8.43
C GLN A 593 38.06 -27.83 8.01
N GLU A 594 37.57 -27.45 6.83
CA GLU A 594 37.66 -26.07 6.33
C GLU A 594 36.87 -25.07 7.19
N LYS A 595 35.63 -25.41 7.58
CA LYS A 595 34.76 -24.53 8.36
C LYS A 595 35.12 -24.46 9.85
N PHE A 596 35.38 -25.60 10.48
CA PHE A 596 35.50 -25.68 11.94
C PHE A 596 36.92 -25.89 12.43
N GLY A 597 37.87 -26.24 11.56
CA GLY A 597 39.27 -26.48 11.91
C GLY A 597 39.41 -27.40 13.13
N LYS A 598 40.05 -26.89 14.20
CA LYS A 598 40.27 -27.64 15.44
C LYS A 598 38.98 -28.11 16.13
N ASN A 599 37.85 -27.44 15.86
CA ASN A 599 36.55 -27.77 16.46
C ASN A 599 35.78 -28.83 15.65
N ALA A 600 36.28 -29.27 14.49
CA ALA A 600 35.59 -30.24 13.63
C ALA A 600 35.26 -31.56 14.35
N SER A 601 36.15 -32.06 15.21
CA SER A 601 35.91 -33.28 16.00
C SER A 601 34.76 -33.12 16.99
N PHE A 602 34.67 -31.97 17.67
CA PHE A 602 33.56 -31.64 18.56
C PHE A 602 32.24 -31.59 17.77
N VAL A 603 32.22 -30.84 16.67
CA VAL A 603 31.03 -30.68 15.82
C VAL A 603 30.51 -32.03 15.32
N LYS A 604 31.42 -32.89 14.84
CA LYS A 604 31.09 -34.26 14.42
C LYS A 604 30.46 -35.07 15.54
N SER A 605 31.03 -35.02 16.73
CA SER A 605 30.54 -35.80 17.88
C SER A 605 29.19 -35.30 18.40
N GLN A 606 28.95 -33.98 18.39
CA GLN A 606 27.78 -33.37 18.99
C GLN A 606 26.60 -33.28 18.03
N PHE A 607 26.81 -32.72 16.83
CA PHE A 607 25.73 -32.34 15.93
C PHE A 607 25.47 -33.35 14.80
N LEU A 608 26.47 -34.16 14.44
CA LEU A 608 26.44 -35.00 13.24
C LEU A 608 26.52 -36.50 13.56
N GLU A 609 26.19 -37.31 12.56
CA GLU A 609 26.42 -38.76 12.56
C GLU A 609 27.01 -39.19 11.21
N LEU A 610 27.90 -40.18 11.24
CA LEU A 610 28.58 -40.72 10.06
C LEU A 610 27.61 -41.65 9.31
N VAL A 611 27.39 -41.38 8.02
CA VAL A 611 26.50 -42.17 7.15
C VAL A 611 27.30 -43.19 6.34
N SER A 612 28.41 -42.74 5.76
CA SER A 612 29.39 -43.55 5.02
C SER A 612 30.75 -42.85 5.08
N PRO A 613 31.85 -43.46 4.61
CA PRO A 613 33.17 -42.83 4.67
C PRO A 613 33.14 -41.40 4.10
N ASP A 614 33.61 -40.45 4.91
CA ASP A 614 33.65 -39.01 4.64
C ASP A 614 32.28 -38.32 4.42
N VAL A 615 31.16 -38.99 4.76
CA VAL A 615 29.80 -38.46 4.60
C VAL A 615 29.08 -38.38 5.93
N TYR A 616 28.61 -37.19 6.26
CA TYR A 616 27.91 -36.90 7.51
C TYR A 616 26.48 -36.42 7.25
N ARG A 617 25.62 -36.60 8.26
CA ARG A 617 24.31 -35.93 8.33
C ARG A 617 24.06 -35.40 9.72
N PHE A 618 23.16 -34.43 9.86
CA PHE A 618 22.73 -33.96 11.16
C PHE A 618 22.00 -35.06 11.94
N LYS A 619 22.24 -35.13 13.25
CA LYS A 619 21.41 -35.92 14.17
C LYS A 619 19.97 -35.40 14.15
N GLN A 620 19.00 -36.27 14.44
CA GLN A 620 17.57 -35.91 14.42
C GLN A 620 17.20 -34.73 15.34
N ILE A 621 17.88 -34.58 16.47
CA ILE A 621 17.68 -33.48 17.40
C ILE A 621 18.25 -32.14 16.89
N PHE A 622 18.99 -32.14 15.79
CA PHE A 622 19.61 -30.96 15.16
C PHE A 622 19.33 -30.90 13.65
N ASN A 623 18.26 -31.53 13.18
CA ASN A 623 17.98 -31.68 11.74
C ASN A 623 17.36 -30.43 11.08
N ASN A 624 17.25 -29.30 11.79
CA ASN A 624 16.85 -28.01 11.23
C ASN A 624 17.53 -26.84 11.99
N GLN A 625 17.46 -25.65 11.39
CA GLN A 625 18.11 -24.46 11.92
C GLN A 625 17.55 -24.02 13.28
N ARG A 626 16.23 -24.12 13.49
CA ARG A 626 15.59 -23.73 14.76
C ARG A 626 16.08 -24.58 15.95
N LYS A 627 16.33 -25.86 15.74
CA LYS A 627 16.89 -26.77 16.76
C LYS A 627 18.34 -26.39 17.12
N ILE A 628 19.12 -25.96 16.15
CA ILE A 628 20.46 -25.39 16.39
C ILE A 628 20.33 -24.09 17.20
N GLU A 629 19.45 -23.18 16.80
CA GLU A 629 19.21 -21.92 17.51
C GLU A 629 18.81 -22.15 18.97
N ALA A 630 17.87 -23.07 19.23
CA ALA A 630 17.44 -23.42 20.59
C ALA A 630 18.60 -23.93 21.45
N TYR A 631 19.43 -24.83 20.91
CA TYR A 631 20.60 -25.36 21.60
C TYR A 631 21.57 -24.25 22.02
N PHE A 632 21.91 -23.33 21.11
CA PHE A 632 22.82 -22.23 21.44
C PHE A 632 22.20 -21.21 22.39
N LYS A 633 20.88 -20.99 22.38
CA LYS A 633 20.20 -20.14 23.38
C LYS A 633 20.26 -20.73 24.78
N GLU A 634 20.08 -22.05 24.90
CA GLU A 634 20.03 -22.74 26.20
C GLU A 634 21.43 -23.06 26.76
N ASN A 635 22.43 -23.29 25.91
CA ASN A 635 23.72 -23.87 26.32
C ASN A 635 24.91 -22.91 26.11
N LYS A 636 24.69 -21.62 25.83
CA LYS A 636 25.77 -20.67 25.50
C LYS A 636 26.85 -20.61 26.58
N GLU A 637 26.46 -20.62 27.85
CA GLU A 637 27.38 -20.58 29.00
C GLU A 637 28.07 -21.93 29.25
N GLU A 638 27.38 -23.05 28.99
CA GLU A 638 27.90 -24.41 29.24
C GLU A 638 28.91 -24.87 28.17
N LEU A 639 28.90 -24.25 26.98
CA LEU A 639 29.80 -24.61 25.88
C LEU A 639 31.27 -24.30 26.17
N GLY A 640 31.58 -23.43 27.14
CA GLY A 640 32.95 -23.07 27.51
C GLY A 640 33.78 -22.45 26.37
N LEU A 641 33.10 -21.96 25.32
CA LEU A 641 33.69 -21.28 24.17
C LEU A 641 33.66 -19.76 24.39
N GLU A 642 34.65 -19.05 23.84
CA GLU A 642 34.56 -17.59 23.73
C GLU A 642 33.32 -17.21 22.88
N ASP A 643 32.61 -16.16 23.26
CA ASP A 643 31.35 -15.75 22.61
C ASP A 643 31.46 -15.64 21.08
N VAL A 644 32.57 -15.09 20.59
CA VAL A 644 32.84 -14.93 19.15
C VAL A 644 32.95 -16.29 18.44
N LEU A 645 33.58 -17.28 19.09
CA LEU A 645 33.73 -18.62 18.53
C LEU A 645 32.41 -19.39 18.57
N ALA A 646 31.62 -19.23 19.63
CA ALA A 646 30.28 -19.82 19.71
C ALA A 646 29.36 -19.26 18.62
N ASP A 647 29.37 -17.93 18.42
CA ASP A 647 28.56 -17.27 17.40
C ASP A 647 29.01 -17.66 15.97
N GLN A 648 30.31 -17.82 15.73
CA GLN A 648 30.82 -18.30 14.44
C GLN A 648 30.43 -19.77 14.20
N MET A 649 30.58 -20.65 15.19
CA MET A 649 30.17 -22.05 15.09
C MET A 649 28.67 -22.18 14.81
N TYR A 650 27.85 -21.37 15.48
CA TYR A 650 26.42 -21.26 15.23
C TYR A 650 26.14 -20.92 13.76
N LYS A 651 26.75 -19.84 13.24
CA LYS A 651 26.60 -19.42 11.84
C LYS A 651 27.05 -20.50 10.85
N ASP A 652 28.16 -21.18 11.12
CA ASP A 652 28.67 -22.25 10.25
C ASP A 652 27.78 -23.50 10.26
N LEU A 653 27.16 -23.85 11.39
CA LEU A 653 26.17 -24.92 11.47
C LEU A 653 24.90 -24.58 10.68
N LEU A 654 24.43 -23.33 10.75
CA LEU A 654 23.32 -22.86 9.91
C LEU A 654 23.67 -22.92 8.42
N ALA A 655 24.90 -22.55 8.06
CA ALA A 655 25.38 -22.62 6.68
C ALA A 655 25.44 -24.07 6.16
N LEU A 656 25.84 -25.04 6.99
CA LEU A 656 25.82 -26.45 6.63
C LEU A 656 24.41 -26.97 6.31
N HIS A 657 23.37 -26.53 7.03
CA HIS A 657 21.98 -26.87 6.67
C HIS A 657 21.60 -26.39 5.27
N CYS A 658 22.22 -25.30 4.80
CA CYS A 658 21.97 -24.69 3.51
C CYS A 658 22.78 -25.31 2.35
N GLU A 659 23.61 -26.33 2.59
CA GLU A 659 24.41 -27.02 1.57
C GLU A 659 23.56 -28.00 0.76
N VAL A 660 22.55 -27.49 0.07
CA VAL A 660 21.64 -28.24 -0.80
C VAL A 660 21.60 -27.63 -2.21
N LEU A 661 21.22 -28.40 -3.21
CA LEU A 661 21.00 -27.91 -4.58
C LEU A 661 19.52 -27.68 -4.89
N PHE A 662 18.65 -28.48 -4.27
CA PHE A 662 17.21 -28.40 -4.43
C PHE A 662 16.51 -28.45 -3.07
N ILE A 663 15.33 -27.83 -3.00
CA ILE A 663 14.41 -27.84 -1.87
C ILE A 663 13.15 -28.57 -2.32
N GLU A 664 12.70 -29.56 -1.56
CA GLU A 664 11.46 -30.27 -1.88
C GLU A 664 10.25 -29.36 -1.63
N ASP A 665 9.29 -29.37 -2.56
CA ASP A 665 8.05 -28.62 -2.41
C ASP A 665 7.22 -29.13 -1.22
N SER A 666 6.69 -28.20 -0.44
CA SER A 666 5.90 -28.52 0.76
C SER A 666 4.48 -29.00 0.46
N LYS A 667 3.90 -28.63 -0.69
CA LYS A 667 2.55 -28.95 -1.12
C LYS A 667 2.53 -30.13 -2.10
N GLU A 668 3.50 -30.21 -3.00
CA GLU A 668 3.60 -31.22 -4.07
C GLU A 668 4.83 -32.12 -3.86
N LYS A 669 4.68 -33.16 -3.02
CA LYS A 669 5.76 -34.11 -2.74
C LYS A 669 6.33 -34.76 -4.00
N GLY A 670 7.65 -34.89 -4.06
CA GLY A 670 8.37 -35.35 -5.25
C GLY A 670 8.64 -34.28 -6.31
N LYS A 671 8.28 -33.02 -6.04
CA LYS A 671 8.71 -31.86 -6.85
C LYS A 671 9.69 -30.98 -6.10
N PHE A 672 10.47 -30.20 -6.85
CA PHE A 672 11.68 -29.55 -6.36
C PHE A 672 11.82 -28.12 -6.86
N HIS A 673 12.38 -27.28 -6.01
CA HIS A 673 12.82 -25.92 -6.31
C HIS A 673 14.34 -25.89 -6.31
N PRO A 674 15.03 -25.37 -7.33
CA PRO A 674 16.45 -25.07 -7.21
C PRO A 674 16.69 -24.14 -6.01
N ARG A 675 17.74 -24.36 -5.23
CA ARG A 675 18.11 -23.44 -4.13
C ARG A 675 18.61 -22.12 -4.73
N ILE A 676 18.11 -20.99 -4.23
CA ILE A 676 18.63 -19.68 -4.62
C ILE A 676 20.12 -19.58 -4.26
N GLY A 677 20.95 -19.06 -5.18
CA GLY A 677 22.39 -18.97 -4.95
C GLY A 677 23.10 -20.33 -4.83
N LEU A 678 22.56 -21.42 -5.41
CA LEU A 678 23.17 -22.76 -5.37
C LEU A 678 24.65 -22.79 -5.82
N HIS A 679 25.05 -21.86 -6.70
CA HIS A 679 26.41 -21.72 -7.23
C HIS A 679 27.47 -21.50 -6.14
N ASN A 680 27.05 -20.98 -4.98
CA ASN A 680 27.94 -20.70 -3.84
C ASN A 680 28.19 -21.92 -2.94
N THR A 681 27.45 -23.01 -3.13
CA THR A 681 27.53 -24.22 -2.29
C THR A 681 28.75 -25.09 -2.62
N TYR A 682 29.26 -25.83 -1.63
CA TYR A 682 30.25 -26.89 -1.86
C TYR A 682 29.64 -28.03 -2.71
N SER A 683 28.35 -28.32 -2.53
CA SER A 683 27.63 -29.31 -3.34
C SER A 683 27.69 -29.01 -4.84
N TYR A 684 27.57 -27.74 -5.22
CA TYR A 684 27.72 -27.29 -6.61
C TYR A 684 29.19 -27.36 -7.06
N LYS A 685 30.15 -26.92 -6.22
CA LYS A 685 31.59 -26.97 -6.55
C LYS A 685 32.06 -28.38 -6.92
N ASP A 686 31.56 -29.40 -6.21
CA ASP A 686 31.91 -30.80 -6.42
C ASP A 686 31.19 -31.47 -7.61
N LEU A 687 30.31 -30.75 -8.33
CA LEU A 687 29.70 -31.27 -9.56
C LEU A 687 30.69 -31.30 -10.73
N ASP A 688 30.51 -32.28 -11.61
CA ASP A 688 31.16 -32.31 -12.91
C ASP A 688 30.63 -31.20 -13.84
N TRP A 689 31.38 -30.90 -14.90
CA TRP A 689 31.06 -29.81 -15.83
C TRP A 689 29.73 -30.00 -16.57
N GLN A 690 29.35 -31.23 -16.93
CA GLN A 690 28.10 -31.49 -17.65
C GLN A 690 26.90 -31.20 -16.74
N THR A 691 26.97 -31.67 -15.48
CA THR A 691 25.92 -31.40 -14.49
C THR A 691 25.84 -29.91 -14.13
N LYS A 692 26.97 -29.21 -13.99
CA LYS A 692 27.00 -27.75 -13.79
C LYS A 692 26.29 -27.00 -14.92
N ASN A 693 26.57 -27.35 -16.17
CA ASN A 693 25.92 -26.70 -17.30
C ASN A 693 24.40 -26.98 -17.35
N ALA A 694 23.98 -28.20 -17.03
CA ALA A 694 22.57 -28.54 -16.98
C ALA A 694 21.83 -27.77 -15.87
N ILE A 695 22.41 -27.69 -14.67
CA ILE A 695 21.76 -27.01 -13.53
C ILE A 695 21.70 -25.51 -13.71
N ASN A 696 22.70 -24.90 -14.36
CA ASN A 696 22.69 -23.46 -14.64
C ASN A 696 21.58 -23.09 -15.63
N ARG A 697 21.40 -23.86 -16.71
CA ARG A 697 20.28 -23.65 -17.65
C ARG A 697 18.92 -23.81 -16.96
N LEU A 698 18.79 -24.84 -16.12
CA LEU A 698 17.57 -25.10 -15.37
C LEU A 698 17.28 -23.99 -14.35
N TYR A 699 18.31 -23.50 -13.66
CA TYR A 699 18.23 -22.39 -12.72
C TYR A 699 17.77 -21.10 -13.42
N ASP A 700 18.38 -20.78 -14.55
CA ASP A 700 18.05 -19.58 -15.33
C ASP A 700 16.60 -19.62 -15.84
N ASP A 701 16.17 -20.74 -16.42
CA ASP A 701 14.78 -20.94 -16.83
C ASP A 701 13.82 -20.79 -15.65
N PHE A 702 14.12 -21.46 -14.52
CA PHE A 702 13.25 -21.48 -13.35
C PHE A 702 13.03 -20.08 -12.77
N TYR A 703 14.08 -19.28 -12.58
CA TYR A 703 13.95 -17.98 -11.90
C TYR A 703 13.57 -16.82 -12.83
N TYR A 704 13.91 -16.87 -14.13
CA TYR A 704 13.77 -15.73 -15.03
C TYR A 704 12.75 -15.92 -16.15
N HIS A 705 12.28 -17.14 -16.44
CA HIS A 705 11.39 -17.40 -17.58
C HIS A 705 10.12 -18.16 -17.22
N ARG A 706 10.23 -19.33 -16.58
CA ARG A 706 9.14 -20.30 -16.35
C ARG A 706 7.86 -19.72 -15.76
N HIS A 707 8.00 -18.72 -14.88
CA HIS A 707 6.91 -18.26 -14.03
C HIS A 707 6.24 -16.96 -14.48
N ASN A 708 6.76 -16.24 -15.48
CA ASN A 708 6.31 -14.86 -15.78
C ASN A 708 4.80 -14.77 -16.05
N GLU A 709 4.26 -15.60 -16.96
CA GLU A 709 2.81 -15.60 -17.24
C GLU A 709 1.99 -16.20 -16.08
N PHE A 710 2.55 -17.17 -15.35
CA PHE A 710 1.88 -17.77 -14.20
C PHE A 710 1.68 -16.73 -13.08
N TRP A 711 2.75 -16.04 -12.65
CA TRP A 711 2.66 -15.00 -11.61
C TRP A 711 1.83 -13.80 -12.05
N LYS A 712 1.89 -13.41 -13.33
CA LYS A 712 0.97 -12.43 -13.90
C LYS A 712 -0.49 -12.83 -13.70
N SER A 713 -0.84 -14.07 -14.02
CA SER A 713 -2.20 -14.58 -13.83
C SER A 713 -2.60 -14.59 -12.34
N GLN A 714 -1.67 -14.94 -11.44
CA GLN A 714 -1.88 -14.95 -9.99
C GLN A 714 -2.19 -13.55 -9.46
N ALA A 715 -1.45 -12.53 -9.90
CA ALA A 715 -1.69 -11.15 -9.50
C ALA A 715 -2.99 -10.59 -10.10
N MET A 716 -3.29 -10.91 -11.37
CA MET A 716 -4.51 -10.44 -12.04
C MET A 716 -5.80 -11.06 -11.49
N LYS A 717 -5.74 -12.22 -10.80
CA LYS A 717 -6.88 -12.73 -10.03
C LYS A 717 -7.15 -11.90 -8.77
N LYS A 718 -6.09 -11.47 -8.08
CA LYS A 718 -6.15 -10.84 -6.76
C LYS A 718 -6.29 -9.32 -6.85
N LEU A 719 -5.30 -8.65 -7.44
CA LEU A 719 -5.15 -7.19 -7.40
C LEU A 719 -6.40 -6.44 -7.90
N PRO A 720 -7.01 -6.74 -9.07
CA PRO A 720 -8.19 -6.00 -9.53
C PRO A 720 -9.34 -6.03 -8.52
N ALA A 721 -9.60 -7.19 -7.92
CA ALA A 721 -10.66 -7.35 -6.91
C ALA A 721 -10.37 -6.51 -5.66
N LEU A 722 -9.12 -6.48 -5.21
CA LEU A 722 -8.70 -5.72 -4.04
C LEU A 722 -8.68 -4.21 -4.29
N LEU A 723 -8.07 -3.77 -5.39
CA LEU A 723 -7.97 -2.35 -5.75
C LEU A 723 -9.35 -1.72 -5.96
N SER A 724 -10.33 -2.49 -6.46
CA SER A 724 -11.72 -2.01 -6.60
C SER A 724 -12.46 -1.80 -5.28
N ALA A 725 -11.91 -2.29 -4.17
CA ALA A 725 -12.54 -2.18 -2.86
C ALA A 725 -12.34 -0.80 -2.21
N THR A 726 -11.47 0.07 -2.73
CA THR A 726 -11.25 1.40 -2.17
C THR A 726 -10.98 2.42 -3.26
N ASP A 727 -11.33 3.68 -3.01
CA ASP A 727 -11.02 4.78 -3.92
C ASP A 727 -9.62 5.38 -3.66
N MET A 728 -8.84 4.88 -2.68
CA MET A 728 -7.51 5.43 -2.40
C MET A 728 -6.54 5.27 -3.57
N LEU A 729 -5.60 6.21 -3.69
CA LEU A 729 -4.50 6.11 -4.66
C LEU A 729 -3.51 5.02 -4.21
N VAL A 730 -3.15 4.15 -5.14
CA VAL A 730 -2.31 2.98 -4.88
C VAL A 730 -0.85 3.30 -5.22
N CYS A 731 0.02 3.19 -4.22
CA CYS A 731 1.46 3.16 -4.41
C CYS A 731 1.96 1.76 -4.09
N ALA A 732 2.69 1.14 -5.00
CA ALA A 732 3.28 -0.16 -4.83
C ALA A 732 4.75 0.01 -4.44
N GLU A 733 5.19 -0.66 -3.38
CA GLU A 733 6.60 -0.90 -3.23
C GLU A 733 6.97 -2.18 -3.99
N ASP A 734 7.71 -1.97 -5.07
CA ASP A 734 8.14 -2.96 -6.06
C ASP A 734 9.66 -3.05 -6.12
N LEU A 735 10.34 -3.17 -4.97
CA LEU A 735 11.79 -3.34 -4.89
C LEU A 735 12.17 -4.83 -4.84
N GLY A 736 13.48 -5.09 -4.97
CA GLY A 736 14.06 -6.44 -4.86
C GLY A 736 14.08 -7.20 -6.20
N MET A 737 13.88 -8.51 -6.17
CA MET A 737 13.92 -9.35 -7.36
C MET A 737 12.58 -9.33 -8.11
N ILE A 738 12.45 -8.37 -9.04
CA ILE A 738 11.21 -8.04 -9.77
C ILE A 738 11.09 -8.90 -11.04
N PRO A 739 10.05 -9.77 -11.18
CA PRO A 739 9.74 -10.45 -12.43
C PRO A 739 9.35 -9.48 -13.55
N GLU A 740 9.63 -9.86 -14.81
CA GLU A 740 9.32 -9.05 -16.00
C GLU A 740 7.82 -8.72 -16.14
N CYS A 741 6.94 -9.57 -15.60
CA CYS A 741 5.50 -9.34 -15.62
C CYS A 741 5.03 -8.22 -14.68
N VAL A 742 5.79 -7.88 -13.64
CA VAL A 742 5.34 -6.95 -12.58
C VAL A 742 5.15 -5.52 -13.11
N PRO A 743 6.11 -4.91 -13.83
CA PRO A 743 5.92 -3.57 -14.40
C PRO A 743 4.70 -3.49 -15.33
N HIS A 744 4.43 -4.55 -16.08
CA HIS A 744 3.27 -4.62 -16.98
C HIS A 744 1.94 -4.62 -16.21
N VAL A 745 1.82 -5.48 -15.19
CA VAL A 745 0.60 -5.55 -14.35
C VAL A 745 0.39 -4.24 -13.61
N MET A 746 1.44 -3.65 -13.03
CA MET A 746 1.34 -2.37 -12.33
C MET A 746 0.89 -1.24 -13.26
N LYS A 747 1.43 -1.19 -14.48
CA LYS A 747 1.01 -0.24 -15.51
C LYS A 747 -0.46 -0.43 -15.90
N ASP A 748 -0.89 -1.66 -16.15
CA ASP A 748 -2.27 -1.98 -16.51
C ASP A 748 -3.26 -1.61 -15.38
N LEU A 749 -2.82 -1.73 -14.13
CA LEU A 749 -3.60 -1.39 -12.95
C LEU A 749 -3.43 0.06 -12.49
N TYR A 750 -2.54 0.84 -13.09
CA TYR A 750 -2.19 2.22 -12.72
C TYR A 750 -1.72 2.36 -11.27
N MET A 751 -0.95 1.38 -10.82
CA MET A 751 -0.28 1.43 -9.53
C MET A 751 0.98 2.28 -9.67
N LEU A 752 1.18 3.23 -8.76
CA LEU A 752 2.40 4.04 -8.78
C LEU A 752 3.56 3.18 -8.30
N SER A 753 4.58 3.05 -9.12
CA SER A 753 5.82 2.34 -8.80
C SER A 753 6.71 3.14 -7.86
N LEU A 754 7.51 2.49 -7.02
CA LEU A 754 8.49 3.16 -6.15
C LEU A 754 9.83 3.29 -6.90
N GLU A 755 10.40 4.49 -6.88
CA GLU A 755 11.63 4.83 -7.59
C GLU A 755 12.62 5.47 -6.62
N ILE A 756 13.82 4.90 -6.52
CA ILE A 756 14.87 5.32 -5.58
C ILE A 756 16.18 5.43 -6.36
N GLU A 757 16.81 6.61 -6.37
CA GLU A 757 18.00 6.86 -7.21
C GLU A 757 19.13 5.86 -6.96
N ARG A 758 19.30 5.44 -5.71
CA ARG A 758 20.36 4.52 -5.26
C ARG A 758 20.00 3.03 -5.35
N MET A 759 18.81 2.70 -5.85
CA MET A 759 18.36 1.32 -6.02
C MET A 759 17.71 1.15 -7.40
N PRO A 760 18.53 1.21 -8.48
CA PRO A 760 18.03 1.05 -9.83
C PRO A 760 17.45 -0.36 -10.05
N LYS A 761 16.41 -0.43 -10.89
CA LYS A 761 15.75 -1.69 -11.27
C LYS A 761 16.52 -2.45 -12.35
N ASP A 762 17.30 -1.75 -13.16
CA ASP A 762 18.25 -2.38 -14.07
C ASP A 762 19.55 -2.66 -13.31
N PRO A 763 19.95 -3.93 -13.11
CA PRO A 763 21.18 -4.27 -12.40
C PRO A 763 22.45 -3.80 -13.12
N LYS A 764 22.36 -3.30 -14.36
CA LYS A 764 23.48 -2.69 -15.10
C LYS A 764 23.71 -1.22 -14.77
N GLU A 765 22.76 -0.57 -14.11
CA GLU A 765 22.88 0.82 -13.68
C GLU A 765 23.37 0.89 -12.22
N GLU A 766 24.26 1.83 -11.90
CA GLU A 766 24.68 2.10 -10.50
C GLU A 766 23.72 3.06 -9.80
N PHE A 767 23.19 4.03 -10.55
CA PHE A 767 22.20 5.01 -10.10
C PHE A 767 21.14 5.21 -11.19
N VAL A 768 19.88 5.38 -10.77
CA VAL A 768 18.78 5.67 -11.70
C VAL A 768 19.03 6.99 -12.41
N ASN A 769 18.87 7.01 -13.73
CA ASN A 769 18.78 8.26 -14.46
C ASN A 769 17.45 8.97 -14.14
N MET A 770 17.51 10.00 -13.30
CA MET A 770 16.33 10.74 -12.83
C MET A 770 15.45 11.36 -13.93
N ASN A 771 15.96 11.53 -15.15
CA ASN A 771 15.16 11.99 -16.29
C ASN A 771 14.27 10.89 -16.89
N ASN A 772 14.60 9.61 -16.66
CA ASN A 772 13.92 8.45 -17.22
C ASN A 772 12.90 7.82 -16.26
N VAL A 773 12.74 8.39 -15.05
CA VAL A 773 11.79 7.92 -14.06
C VAL A 773 10.38 7.86 -14.67
N PRO A 774 9.60 6.78 -14.50
CA PRO A 774 8.24 6.72 -15.04
C PRO A 774 7.34 7.78 -14.41
N TYR A 775 6.39 8.36 -15.17
CA TYR A 775 5.44 9.33 -14.61
C TYR A 775 4.57 8.71 -13.49
N LEU A 776 4.05 7.49 -13.68
CA LEU A 776 3.25 6.77 -12.68
C LEU A 776 4.15 6.17 -11.58
N SER A 777 4.79 7.04 -10.81
CA SER A 777 5.70 6.65 -9.73
C SER A 777 5.66 7.58 -8.54
N VAL A 778 6.14 7.05 -7.42
CA VAL A 778 6.61 7.78 -6.25
C VAL A 778 8.14 7.75 -6.28
N CYS A 779 8.76 8.90 -6.48
CA CYS A 779 10.19 9.08 -6.40
C CYS A 779 10.59 9.50 -4.98
N THR A 780 11.57 8.82 -4.39
CA THR A 780 12.15 9.17 -3.08
C THR A 780 13.68 9.03 -3.10
N SER A 781 14.38 9.77 -2.24
CA SER A 781 15.83 9.64 -2.00
C SER A 781 16.19 8.41 -1.17
N SER A 782 15.31 8.06 -0.22
CA SER A 782 15.45 6.89 0.64
C SER A 782 14.10 6.50 1.24
N THR A 783 13.99 5.26 1.74
CA THR A 783 12.89 4.81 2.61
C THR A 783 13.32 4.86 4.08
N HIS A 784 12.45 4.44 4.99
CA HIS A 784 12.77 4.33 6.41
C HIS A 784 13.84 3.25 6.70
N ASP A 785 14.02 2.29 5.81
CA ASP A 785 15.02 1.21 5.87
C ASP A 785 16.39 1.61 5.33
N MET A 786 16.47 2.75 4.66
CA MET A 786 17.68 3.22 4.00
C MET A 786 18.30 4.41 4.75
N SER A 787 19.61 4.56 4.61
CA SER A 787 20.32 5.76 5.07
C SER A 787 19.78 7.03 4.39
N PRO A 788 19.51 8.12 5.13
CA PRO A 788 19.27 9.45 4.55
C PRO A 788 20.48 9.95 3.75
N ILE A 789 20.31 11.00 2.94
CA ILE A 789 21.35 11.51 2.01
C ILE A 789 22.69 11.73 2.71
N ARG A 790 22.67 12.38 3.88
CA ARG A 790 23.90 12.74 4.61
C ARG A 790 24.62 11.53 5.18
N THR A 791 23.88 10.57 5.74
CA THR A 791 24.45 9.34 6.28
C THR A 791 25.04 8.51 5.16
N TRP A 792 24.31 8.34 4.05
CA TRP A 792 24.74 7.60 2.88
C TRP A 792 26.05 8.12 2.28
N TRP A 793 26.21 9.44 2.20
CA TRP A 793 27.42 10.09 1.70
C TRP A 793 28.70 9.60 2.39
N ASN A 794 28.58 9.19 3.65
CA ASN A 794 29.68 8.76 4.50
C ASN A 794 29.86 7.22 4.51
N GLU A 795 28.93 6.44 3.94
CA GLU A 795 28.96 4.97 4.00
C GLU A 795 30.05 4.36 3.10
N ASN A 796 30.26 4.91 1.89
CA ASN A 796 31.27 4.40 0.97
C ASN A 796 31.95 5.53 0.18
N ARG A 797 33.21 5.79 0.53
CA ARG A 797 33.99 6.91 -0.04
C ARG A 797 34.24 6.80 -1.54
N ASN A 798 34.39 5.59 -2.08
CA ASN A 798 34.58 5.38 -3.52
C ASN A 798 33.27 5.65 -4.27
N LEU A 799 32.15 5.08 -3.79
CA LEU A 799 30.83 5.29 -4.37
C LEU A 799 30.43 6.77 -4.34
N THR A 800 30.67 7.46 -3.22
CA THR A 800 30.43 8.90 -3.07
C THR A 800 31.25 9.73 -4.06
N GLN A 801 32.53 9.38 -4.26
CA GLN A 801 33.38 10.05 -5.25
C GLN A 801 32.83 9.89 -6.66
N HIS A 802 32.43 8.67 -7.04
CA HIS A 802 31.81 8.40 -8.33
C HIS A 802 30.50 9.15 -8.51
N TYR A 803 29.62 9.16 -7.51
CA TYR A 803 28.36 9.91 -7.57
C TYR A 803 28.60 11.41 -7.73
N TYR A 804 29.54 11.99 -6.97
CA TYR A 804 29.88 13.41 -7.06
C TYR A 804 30.36 13.82 -8.46
N ASN A 805 31.25 13.03 -9.08
CA ASN A 805 31.77 13.38 -10.40
C ASN A 805 30.80 13.03 -11.54
N ASN A 806 30.22 11.84 -11.51
CA ASN A 806 29.48 11.30 -12.65
C ASN A 806 27.98 11.61 -12.61
N VAL A 807 27.39 11.68 -11.42
CA VAL A 807 25.94 11.90 -11.25
C VAL A 807 25.64 13.37 -10.99
N LEU A 808 26.42 14.01 -10.11
CA LEU A 808 26.29 15.45 -9.85
C LEU A 808 27.05 16.31 -10.87
N GLY A 809 28.03 15.75 -11.59
CA GLY A 809 28.81 16.52 -12.58
C GLY A 809 29.78 17.53 -11.94
N GLU A 810 30.18 17.29 -10.69
CA GLU A 810 31.10 18.15 -9.97
C GLU A 810 32.56 17.72 -10.20
N TRP A 811 33.50 18.66 -10.07
CA TRP A 811 34.91 18.42 -10.32
C TRP A 811 35.71 18.22 -9.03
N GLY A 812 36.78 17.42 -9.10
CA GLY A 812 37.69 17.17 -7.98
C GLY A 812 37.18 16.15 -6.96
N SER A 813 37.81 16.12 -5.80
CA SER A 813 37.44 15.23 -4.70
C SER A 813 36.11 15.65 -4.09
N ALA A 814 35.19 14.70 -3.87
CA ALA A 814 33.94 15.02 -3.20
C ALA A 814 34.21 15.40 -1.74
N PRO A 815 33.53 16.41 -1.18
CA PRO A 815 33.70 16.79 0.22
C PRO A 815 33.52 15.61 1.19
N ASP A 816 34.18 15.69 2.34
CA ASP A 816 34.10 14.65 3.38
C ASP A 816 32.68 14.52 3.93
N ASN A 817 32.02 15.66 4.17
CA ASN A 817 30.64 15.72 4.61
C ASN A 817 29.71 16.14 3.47
N CYS A 818 28.46 15.65 3.52
CA CYS A 818 27.43 16.10 2.60
C CYS A 818 26.96 17.53 2.96
N GLU A 819 27.58 18.53 2.34
CA GLU A 819 27.27 19.94 2.57
C GLU A 819 25.85 20.33 2.13
N PRO A 820 25.25 21.41 2.67
CA PRO A 820 23.87 21.77 2.37
C PRO A 820 23.59 21.97 0.88
N TRP A 821 24.56 22.51 0.13
CA TRP A 821 24.45 22.72 -1.31
C TRP A 821 24.49 21.39 -2.10
N ILE A 822 25.21 20.37 -1.62
CA ILE A 822 25.21 19.02 -2.19
C ILE A 822 23.83 18.38 -1.97
N CYS A 823 23.33 18.47 -0.73
CA CYS A 823 21.99 17.99 -0.38
C CYS A 823 20.92 18.64 -1.26
N GLU A 824 20.99 19.96 -1.42
CA GLU A 824 20.10 20.71 -2.30
C GLU A 824 20.18 20.25 -3.76
N LYS A 825 21.39 19.98 -4.28
CA LYS A 825 21.57 19.47 -5.65
C LYS A 825 20.94 18.09 -5.83
N ILE A 826 21.10 17.20 -4.86
CA ILE A 826 20.47 15.87 -4.86
C ILE A 826 18.95 16.00 -4.79
N VAL A 827 18.42 16.81 -3.85
CA VAL A 827 16.97 17.07 -3.74
C VAL A 827 16.41 17.68 -5.02
N ASN A 828 17.13 18.64 -5.64
CA ASN A 828 16.75 19.24 -6.92
C ASN A 828 16.59 18.17 -8.01
N ARG A 829 17.55 17.25 -8.16
CA ARG A 829 17.45 16.16 -9.14
C ARG A 829 16.16 15.33 -8.96
N HIS A 830 15.77 15.05 -7.71
CA HIS A 830 14.55 14.32 -7.41
C HIS A 830 13.29 15.12 -7.77
N ILE A 831 13.21 16.40 -7.38
CA ILE A 831 12.02 17.22 -7.68
C ILE A 831 11.93 17.61 -9.17
N TYR A 832 13.02 17.63 -9.93
CA TYR A 832 12.94 17.86 -11.38
C TYR A 832 12.63 16.59 -12.19
N SER A 833 12.61 15.41 -11.55
CA SER A 833 12.18 14.18 -12.19
C SER A 833 10.76 14.29 -12.78
N PRO A 834 10.41 13.46 -13.77
CA PRO A 834 9.05 13.38 -14.30
C PRO A 834 8.05 12.69 -13.36
N ALA A 835 8.47 12.09 -12.24
CA ALA A 835 7.58 11.35 -11.32
C ALA A 835 6.34 12.16 -10.90
N MET A 836 5.17 11.51 -10.87
CA MET A 836 3.92 12.11 -10.39
C MET A 836 4.08 12.62 -8.97
N LEU A 837 4.61 11.78 -8.07
CA LEU A 837 4.82 12.11 -6.67
C LEU A 837 6.32 12.09 -6.37
N VAL A 838 6.84 13.14 -5.74
CA VAL A 838 8.16 13.11 -5.10
C VAL A 838 7.95 13.24 -3.60
N ILE A 839 8.18 12.17 -2.85
CA ILE A 839 7.96 12.14 -1.40
C ILE A 839 9.31 11.84 -0.77
N LEU A 840 9.92 12.84 -0.13
CA LEU A 840 11.24 12.69 0.48
C LEU A 840 11.13 12.53 2.01
N PRO A 841 12.05 11.80 2.66
CA PRO A 841 12.16 11.80 4.10
C PRO A 841 12.31 13.23 4.64
N PHE A 842 11.73 13.49 5.81
CA PHE A 842 11.88 14.77 6.50
C PHE A 842 13.36 15.19 6.65
N GLN A 843 14.23 14.25 6.97
CA GLN A 843 15.67 14.46 7.15
C GLN A 843 16.31 15.09 5.91
N ASP A 844 15.93 14.61 4.72
CA ASP A 844 16.47 15.10 3.46
C ASP A 844 15.93 16.49 3.11
N TRP A 845 14.66 16.79 3.42
CA TRP A 845 14.13 18.16 3.29
C TRP A 845 14.88 19.17 4.17
N ILE A 846 15.23 18.80 5.41
CA ILE A 846 15.96 19.69 6.32
C ILE A 846 17.45 19.80 5.94
N SER A 847 18.03 18.76 5.34
CA SER A 847 19.46 18.66 5.03
C SER A 847 20.01 19.79 4.14
N ILE A 848 19.14 20.42 3.34
CA ILE A 848 19.47 21.51 2.40
C ILE A 848 19.82 22.85 3.08
N ASN A 849 19.66 22.94 4.40
CA ASN A 849 20.00 24.12 5.19
C ASN A 849 20.86 23.72 6.41
N GLY A 850 22.09 24.21 6.43
CA GLY A 850 23.07 23.90 7.46
C GLY A 850 22.69 24.36 8.87
N LYS A 851 21.80 25.34 9.01
CA LYS A 851 21.38 25.89 10.31
C LYS A 851 20.40 24.99 11.06
N TYR A 852 19.58 24.24 10.33
CA TYR A 852 18.43 23.53 10.89
C TYR A 852 18.56 22.02 10.90
N ARG A 853 19.58 21.43 10.28
CA ARG A 853 19.86 19.99 10.31
C ARG A 853 20.57 19.56 11.58
N ARG A 854 20.60 18.25 11.89
CA ARG A 854 21.36 17.72 13.03
C ARG A 854 22.87 17.86 12.81
N THR A 855 23.63 17.91 13.89
CA THR A 855 25.10 17.94 13.78
C THR A 855 25.61 16.59 13.25
N ASP A 856 25.27 15.50 13.93
CA ASP A 856 25.59 14.13 13.49
C ASP A 856 24.52 13.62 12.51
N ALA A 857 24.97 13.12 11.35
CA ALA A 857 24.10 12.52 10.34
C ALA A 857 23.62 11.13 10.75
N ASN A 858 24.31 10.40 11.64
CA ASN A 858 23.88 9.07 12.06
C ASN A 858 22.61 9.12 12.92
N GLU A 859 22.40 10.21 13.66
CA GLU A 859 21.18 10.47 14.44
C GLU A 859 19.92 10.68 13.56
N GLU A 860 20.08 10.78 12.25
CA GLU A 860 18.99 10.97 11.29
C GLU A 860 18.36 9.64 10.85
N ARG A 861 18.99 8.50 11.14
CA ARG A 861 18.55 7.17 10.71
C ARG A 861 17.33 6.70 11.52
N ILE A 862 16.31 6.18 10.82
CA ILE A 862 15.08 5.64 11.44
C ILE A 862 15.22 4.15 11.75
N ASN A 863 15.78 3.38 10.81
CA ASN A 863 15.95 1.93 10.94
C ASN A 863 17.28 1.44 10.35
N ILE A 864 17.72 0.28 10.85
CA ILE A 864 18.82 -0.52 10.33
C ILE A 864 18.28 -1.94 10.06
N PRO A 865 17.90 -2.29 8.81
CA PRO A 865 17.25 -3.57 8.50
C PRO A 865 18.06 -4.82 8.86
N SER A 866 19.39 -4.71 8.88
CA SER A 866 20.28 -5.81 9.27
C SER A 866 20.26 -6.12 10.77
N ASP A 867 19.66 -5.24 11.58
CA ASP A 867 19.46 -5.43 13.02
C ASP A 867 17.99 -5.73 13.31
N SER A 868 17.66 -7.01 13.49
CA SER A 868 16.28 -7.45 13.77
C SER A 868 15.74 -6.97 15.12
N HIS A 869 16.57 -6.40 15.99
CA HIS A 869 16.19 -5.86 17.30
C HIS A 869 16.32 -4.33 17.35
N HIS A 870 16.45 -3.67 16.20
CA HIS A 870 16.62 -2.23 16.13
C HIS A 870 15.47 -1.48 16.81
N PHE A 871 15.81 -0.48 17.63
CA PHE A 871 14.84 0.31 18.37
C PHE A 871 14.41 1.55 17.57
N TRP A 872 13.13 1.61 17.19
CA TRP A 872 12.56 2.66 16.35
C TRP A 872 12.28 3.94 17.14
N CYS A 873 13.34 4.71 17.39
CA CYS A 873 13.29 5.85 18.32
C CYS A 873 13.64 7.21 17.72
N TYR A 874 13.77 7.31 16.38
CA TYR A 874 14.03 8.58 15.71
C TYR A 874 12.93 9.61 16.04
N ARG A 875 13.38 10.83 16.36
CA ARG A 875 12.52 11.96 16.72
C ARG A 875 12.99 13.25 16.07
N MET A 876 12.03 14.08 15.64
CA MET A 876 12.31 15.43 15.17
C MET A 876 13.04 16.24 16.25
N HIS A 877 14.21 16.76 15.93
CA HIS A 877 14.96 17.62 16.86
C HIS A 877 14.33 19.02 16.98
N LEU A 878 13.62 19.48 15.96
CA LEU A 878 12.81 20.70 15.99
C LEU A 878 11.36 20.39 16.36
N SER A 879 10.73 21.26 17.16
CA SER A 879 9.27 21.25 17.25
C SER A 879 8.67 21.75 15.94
N ILE A 880 7.47 21.29 15.56
CA ILE A 880 6.79 21.74 14.34
C ILE A 880 6.48 23.24 14.41
N GLU A 881 6.18 23.77 15.59
CA GLU A 881 6.02 25.20 15.81
C GLU A 881 7.30 25.98 15.48
N ASP A 882 8.47 25.51 15.92
CA ASP A 882 9.75 26.15 15.59
C ASP A 882 10.11 25.96 14.10
N LEU A 883 9.77 24.81 13.52
CA LEU A 883 9.92 24.52 12.10
C LEU A 883 9.10 25.50 11.23
N LEU A 884 7.87 25.83 11.62
CA LEU A 884 7.05 26.85 10.96
C LEU A 884 7.69 28.25 11.00
N HIS A 885 8.54 28.52 12.00
CA HIS A 885 9.29 29.77 12.11
C HIS A 885 10.61 29.79 11.31
N CYS A 886 11.03 28.67 10.72
CA CYS A 886 12.24 28.56 9.89
C CYS A 886 12.02 29.13 8.47
N LYS A 887 11.79 30.44 8.38
CA LYS A 887 11.36 31.12 7.13
C LYS A 887 12.30 30.90 5.94
N ASP A 888 13.61 30.95 6.15
CA ASP A 888 14.62 30.76 5.10
C ASP A 888 14.59 29.35 4.52
N LEU A 889 14.42 28.32 5.36
CA LEU A 889 14.23 26.95 4.91
C LEU A 889 12.88 26.79 4.19
N ASN A 890 11.79 27.26 4.80
CA ASN A 890 10.44 27.05 4.27
C ASN A 890 10.22 27.77 2.93
N HIS A 891 10.73 28.99 2.77
CA HIS A 891 10.71 29.70 1.49
C HIS A 891 11.55 28.98 0.44
N LYS A 892 12.73 28.46 0.79
CA LYS A 892 13.57 27.70 -0.14
C LYS A 892 12.85 26.46 -0.67
N ILE A 893 12.21 25.67 0.20
CA ILE A 893 11.42 24.49 -0.22
C ILE A 893 10.24 24.89 -1.11
N LEU A 894 9.56 26.00 -0.77
CA LEU A 894 8.46 26.53 -1.57
C LEU A 894 8.93 26.96 -2.97
N ASP A 895 10.04 27.69 -3.07
CA ASP A 895 10.62 28.13 -4.33
C ASP A 895 11.05 26.94 -5.19
N MET A 896 11.71 25.94 -4.59
CA MET A 896 12.04 24.68 -5.25
C MET A 896 10.79 23.97 -5.80
N SER A 897 9.70 23.92 -5.03
CA SER A 897 8.43 23.33 -5.45
C SER A 897 7.74 24.12 -6.58
N ASN A 898 7.84 25.45 -6.56
CA ASN A 898 7.32 26.32 -7.62
C ASN A 898 8.12 26.16 -8.92
N ASN A 899 9.45 26.25 -8.83
CA ASN A 899 10.36 26.22 -9.99
C ASN A 899 10.36 24.86 -10.71
N SER A 900 10.16 23.76 -9.97
CA SER A 900 10.02 22.41 -10.55
C SER A 900 8.62 22.11 -11.11
N GLY A 901 7.67 23.04 -11.01
CA GLY A 901 6.30 22.86 -11.46
C GLY A 901 5.50 21.86 -10.61
N ARG A 902 5.87 21.69 -9.33
CA ARG A 902 5.23 20.76 -8.38
C ARG A 902 4.24 21.43 -7.42
N ASN A 903 4.16 22.76 -7.43
CA ASN A 903 3.13 23.53 -6.72
C ASN A 903 2.21 24.27 -7.70
N VAL A 904 1.75 23.57 -8.73
CA VAL A 904 0.83 24.11 -9.75
C VAL A 904 -0.62 23.79 -9.36
N LYS A 905 -1.52 24.76 -9.50
CA LYS A 905 -2.97 24.52 -9.36
C LYS A 905 -3.47 23.69 -10.55
N MET A 906 -4.26 22.65 -10.27
CA MET A 906 -4.85 21.77 -11.28
C MET A 906 -5.94 22.43 -12.12
#